data_AF-A0A161WB33-F1
#
_entry.id   AF-A0A161WB33-F1
#
_cell.length_a   1.000
_cell.length_b   1.000
_cell.length_c   1.000
_cell.angle_alpha   90.00
_cell.angle_beta   90.00
_cell.angle_gamma   90.00
#
_symmetry.space_group_name_H-M   'P 1'
#
loop_
_entity.id
_entity.type
_entity.pdbx_description
1 polymer ?
#
loop_
_entity_poly.entity_id
_entity_poly.type
_entity_poly.pdbx_seq_one_letter_code
_entity_poly.pdbx_strand_id
1 'polypeptide(L)'
;MPLDSQRHRPLLPRLAQQPPHELEATYGDEGNSKGRKRRRPYTSKACNFCREKKNACDGEPQCSQCLRRGLQCEYKMITDAILKAIPPGIQLVDKEEALNNADAADLLEMLKGAPDDEALEALNFLRFSNEPANVGSALRSYDVGLSQVALNRAILPPTQTSLEFELMMRHPLAYPTWAPVQPSKLDLEFLLLPSKIRWDGTGPTLTTGPSDGRSYLSPYGHQRRERSPDASSLIGPLAPSTLYDNRLLGVDISQWTDVPITNEFSIAVLQLYLETDHPLMPLIDVDLLLDGLLGQNEFCSRILVNALFAWACQGYAVFEPEATIIGHAFYSEAKELWKKTKEARAADHVCTVAAVQYLSVTAVSSGAGAEYVEFLGDLLEMSRRLGLFNIDPSQTLEDDVDDSADHRRAKSQIAWVLFTCLTFFSMHLHQRLIEHPPRVPPPESTIHVARDPRDPGLSKDYKRRIYDAELLREYCRLFLIIHDMIQVMYGVERTPYAKAITLAFAEETYKRLLMWADSLPLEMAQGDQCTHHAMLLHICYHLAIIDLFRSLLRQNGAPRQQLPAFKSAEATPDAVYAASVNQLKRIVLFYRQNYPESSYCFFWQSALLYLANAMLAAAKISGHVPEWRFYFRLCMTSYQTLYTGFRLAKGITLSLLSMALEKGVMDIPQARAIRKDLELRSKHHELSDLVPVSWVVDLDLAMMDPSAAQAENLVQRFQEVQLYETNGNNDTLAQEP
;
A
#
# COMPACT_ATOMS: atom_id res chain seq x y z
N MET A 1 17.38 5.98 -76.57
CA MET A 1 17.57 7.31 -77.21
C MET A 1 16.24 8.05 -77.22
N PRO A 2 16.20 9.38 -77.02
CA PRO A 2 17.27 10.36 -76.74
C PRO A 2 17.22 10.88 -75.27
N LEU A 3 18.29 11.29 -74.57
CA LEU A 3 19.28 12.40 -74.76
C LEU A 3 18.56 13.77 -74.72
N ASP A 4 18.87 14.78 -73.89
CA ASP A 4 20.11 15.39 -73.37
C ASP A 4 19.76 16.15 -72.05
N SER A 5 20.53 16.24 -70.96
CA SER A 5 21.94 16.61 -70.68
C SER A 5 22.15 18.10 -70.31
N GLN A 6 22.86 18.31 -69.17
CA GLN A 6 23.66 19.49 -68.75
C GLN A 6 22.93 20.68 -68.06
N ARG A 7 23.44 21.35 -67.00
CA ARG A 7 24.71 21.33 -66.23
C ARG A 7 24.52 22.17 -64.94
N HIS A 8 25.10 21.75 -63.80
CA HIS A 8 25.34 22.60 -62.61
C HIS A 8 26.63 23.43 -62.76
N ARG A 9 26.68 24.66 -62.20
CA ARG A 9 27.88 25.29 -61.57
C ARG A 9 27.54 26.67 -60.89
N PRO A 10 28.42 27.26 -60.03
CA PRO A 10 28.17 27.40 -58.58
C PRO A 10 28.27 28.85 -58.01
N LEU A 11 28.07 28.95 -56.68
CA LEU A 11 28.14 30.13 -55.81
C LEU A 11 29.51 30.86 -55.79
N LEU A 12 29.47 32.18 -55.60
CA LEU A 12 30.53 32.99 -54.95
C LEU A 12 29.91 34.12 -54.07
N PRO A 13 30.52 34.46 -52.91
CA PRO A 13 29.93 35.29 -51.85
C PRO A 13 30.30 36.79 -51.96
N ARG A 14 29.52 37.67 -51.31
CA ARG A 14 29.96 39.05 -51.06
C ARG A 14 29.84 39.47 -49.59
N LEU A 15 31.03 39.61 -49.03
CA LEU A 15 31.56 40.30 -47.84
C LEU A 15 30.65 41.23 -47.01
N ALA A 16 30.82 41.07 -45.70
CA ALA A 16 30.37 41.93 -44.61
C ALA A 16 30.95 43.35 -44.66
N GLN A 17 30.15 44.33 -44.25
CA GLN A 17 30.63 45.63 -43.77
C GLN A 17 29.81 46.07 -42.54
N GLN A 18 30.56 46.49 -41.52
CA GLN A 18 30.17 46.96 -40.19
C GLN A 18 29.52 48.37 -40.21
N PRO A 19 28.83 48.77 -39.12
CA PRO A 19 28.12 50.04 -39.03
C PRO A 19 29.05 51.20 -38.62
N PRO A 20 28.74 52.47 -38.98
CA PRO A 20 29.41 53.62 -38.40
C PRO A 20 28.64 54.23 -37.23
N HIS A 21 29.47 54.64 -36.27
CA HIS A 21 29.25 55.31 -34.99
C HIS A 21 28.50 56.65 -35.04
N GLU A 22 27.88 56.95 -33.89
CA GLU A 22 27.45 58.26 -33.40
C GLU A 22 28.62 59.26 -33.29
N LEU A 23 28.34 60.54 -33.58
CA LEU A 23 29.06 61.69 -33.02
C LEU A 23 28.10 62.89 -32.85
N GLU A 24 28.25 63.54 -31.69
CA GLU A 24 27.48 64.66 -31.14
C GLU A 24 27.87 66.05 -31.72
N ALA A 25 27.05 67.04 -31.32
CA ALA A 25 27.37 68.45 -31.07
C ALA A 25 27.34 69.39 -32.31
N THR A 26 26.93 70.66 -32.29
CA THR A 26 26.37 71.62 -31.31
C THR A 26 26.07 72.96 -32.04
N TYR A 27 25.18 73.80 -31.46
CA TYR A 27 25.07 75.28 -31.51
C TYR A 27 24.97 76.10 -32.83
N GLY A 28 24.03 77.07 -32.85
CA GLY A 28 24.30 78.39 -33.47
C GLY A 28 23.24 79.06 -34.38
N ASP A 29 22.16 79.57 -33.78
CA ASP A 29 21.58 80.93 -33.88
C ASP A 29 21.08 81.66 -35.17
N GLU A 30 19.93 82.33 -34.95
CA GLU A 30 19.30 83.55 -35.52
C GLU A 30 19.01 83.80 -37.02
N GLY A 31 17.75 84.23 -37.32
CA GLY A 31 17.43 84.97 -38.57
C GLY A 31 15.98 84.95 -39.06
N ASN A 32 15.21 85.97 -38.71
CA ASN A 32 13.78 86.24 -38.94
C ASN A 32 13.34 86.44 -40.41
N SER A 33 12.19 85.87 -40.86
CA SER A 33 11.07 86.63 -41.50
C SER A 33 10.00 85.79 -42.23
N LYS A 34 8.75 86.03 -41.82
CA LYS A 34 7.48 86.11 -42.58
C LYS A 34 6.98 84.91 -43.41
N GLY A 35 5.88 84.32 -42.91
CA GLY A 35 4.73 83.98 -43.76
C GLY A 35 4.64 82.54 -44.25
N ARG A 36 4.54 81.55 -43.34
CA ARG A 36 3.96 80.25 -43.68
C ARG A 36 2.94 79.83 -42.64
N LYS A 37 1.73 79.50 -43.13
CA LYS A 37 0.63 78.86 -42.39
C LYS A 37 1.23 77.91 -41.34
N ARG A 38 0.96 78.15 -40.04
CA ARG A 38 1.30 77.18 -38.98
C ARG A 38 0.70 75.85 -39.37
N ARG A 39 1.51 74.95 -39.94
CA ARG A 39 1.19 73.53 -40.00
C ARG A 39 1.03 73.14 -38.53
N ARG A 40 -0.21 72.83 -38.14
CA ARG A 40 -0.50 72.27 -36.82
C ARG A 40 0.43 71.08 -36.64
N PRO A 41 1.07 70.92 -35.46
CA PRO A 41 1.94 69.78 -35.22
C PRO A 41 1.15 68.51 -35.56
N TYR A 42 1.69 67.72 -36.48
CA TYR A 42 1.10 66.46 -36.88
C TYR A 42 1.20 65.53 -35.67
N THR A 43 0.09 65.35 -34.96
CA THR A 43 0.01 64.42 -33.86
C THR A 43 -0.07 63.01 -34.43
N SER A 44 0.91 62.17 -34.11
CA SER A 44 0.99 60.80 -34.62
C SER A 44 -0.07 59.86 -34.02
N LYS A 45 -0.80 60.31 -33.00
CA LYS A 45 -1.82 59.54 -32.28
C LYS A 45 -3.07 60.40 -32.07
N ALA A 46 -4.19 59.95 -32.64
CA ALA A 46 -5.52 60.49 -32.38
C ALA A 46 -6.26 59.60 -31.36
N CYS A 47 -7.11 60.19 -30.51
CA CYS A 47 -7.94 59.43 -29.57
C CYS A 47 -8.94 58.53 -30.32
N ASN A 48 -9.48 57.52 -29.65
CA ASN A 48 -10.34 56.50 -30.28
C ASN A 48 -11.56 57.14 -30.98
N PHE A 49 -12.24 58.08 -30.33
CA PHE A 49 -13.39 58.78 -30.91
C PHE A 49 -13.03 59.59 -32.16
N CYS A 50 -11.96 60.39 -32.10
CA CYS A 50 -11.52 61.18 -33.25
C CYS A 50 -11.02 60.28 -34.39
N ARG A 51 -10.42 59.13 -34.07
CA ARG A 51 -9.96 58.13 -35.04
C ARG A 51 -11.14 57.47 -35.76
N GLU A 52 -12.16 57.02 -35.03
CA GLU A 52 -13.36 56.39 -35.62
C GLU A 52 -14.17 57.36 -36.49
N LYS A 53 -14.34 58.60 -36.04
CA LYS A 53 -15.09 59.62 -36.77
C LYS A 53 -14.25 60.38 -37.81
N LYS A 54 -12.99 60.02 -37.99
CA LYS A 54 -12.01 60.68 -38.88
C LYS A 54 -11.94 62.20 -38.68
N ASN A 55 -12.09 62.63 -37.42
CA ASN A 55 -12.00 64.03 -37.02
C ASN A 55 -10.56 64.38 -36.64
N ALA A 56 -10.18 65.65 -36.83
CA ALA A 56 -8.87 66.14 -36.40
C ALA A 56 -8.75 66.06 -34.87
N CYS A 57 -7.67 65.44 -34.39
CA CYS A 57 -7.32 65.32 -32.97
C CYS A 57 -6.03 66.10 -32.72
N ASP A 58 -6.00 66.89 -31.65
CA ASP A 58 -4.85 67.67 -31.23
C ASP A 58 -3.92 66.92 -30.27
N GLY A 59 -4.21 65.66 -29.94
CA GLY A 59 -3.30 64.75 -29.25
C GLY A 59 -3.11 65.00 -27.74
N GLU A 60 -3.79 66.00 -27.18
CA GLU A 60 -3.81 66.26 -25.74
C GLU A 60 -4.53 65.14 -24.96
N PRO A 61 -4.22 64.92 -23.66
CA PRO A 61 -4.82 63.86 -22.83
C PRO A 61 -6.35 63.86 -22.87
N GLN A 62 -6.97 65.04 -22.86
CA GLN A 62 -8.34 65.24 -23.27
C GLN A 62 -8.36 66.19 -24.46
N CYS A 63 -8.53 65.65 -25.67
CA CYS A 63 -8.39 66.41 -26.91
C CYS A 63 -9.44 67.53 -26.99
N SER A 64 -9.09 68.68 -27.60
CA SER A 64 -9.96 69.87 -27.67
C SER A 64 -11.35 69.58 -28.25
N GLN A 65 -11.44 68.57 -29.11
CA GLN A 65 -12.66 68.17 -29.79
C GLN A 65 -13.58 67.32 -28.90
N CYS A 66 -13.01 66.44 -28.07
CA CYS A 66 -13.73 65.67 -27.07
C CYS A 66 -14.14 66.56 -25.89
N LEU A 67 -13.28 67.48 -25.47
CA LEU A 67 -13.56 68.44 -24.39
C LEU A 67 -14.75 69.35 -24.73
N ARG A 68 -14.79 69.93 -25.94
CA ARG A 68 -15.90 70.79 -26.39
C ARG A 68 -17.23 70.07 -26.54
N ARG A 69 -17.22 68.76 -26.71
CA ARG A 69 -18.44 67.94 -26.91
C ARG A 69 -18.87 67.21 -25.64
N GLY A 70 -18.16 67.38 -24.52
CA GLY A 70 -18.44 66.68 -23.27
C GLY A 70 -18.30 65.16 -23.38
N LEU A 71 -17.41 64.68 -24.26
CA LEU A 71 -17.20 63.25 -24.51
C LEU A 71 -15.93 62.75 -23.82
N GLN A 72 -15.97 61.51 -23.33
CA GLN A 72 -14.83 60.83 -22.72
C GLN A 72 -13.74 60.55 -23.78
N CYS A 73 -12.53 61.04 -23.53
CA CYS A 73 -11.41 60.97 -24.47
C CYS A 73 -10.43 59.88 -24.04
N GLU A 74 -10.45 58.73 -24.72
CA GLU A 74 -9.57 57.60 -24.41
C GLU A 74 -8.61 57.28 -25.56
N TYR A 75 -7.36 56.98 -25.20
CA TYR A 75 -6.32 56.50 -26.09
C TYR A 75 -5.99 55.06 -25.70
N LYS A 76 -6.51 54.07 -26.45
CA LYS A 76 -6.17 52.66 -26.18
C LYS A 76 -4.74 52.39 -26.64
N MET A 77 -3.84 52.07 -25.71
CA MET A 77 -2.47 51.68 -25.99
C MET A 77 -2.41 50.17 -26.21
N ILE A 78 -2.55 49.73 -27.45
CA ILE A 78 -1.99 48.45 -27.88
C ILE A 78 -0.68 48.80 -28.56
N THR A 79 0.44 48.48 -27.92
CA THR A 79 1.77 48.85 -28.42
C THR A 79 2.14 48.01 -29.63
N ASP A 80 2.63 48.67 -30.70
CA ASP A 80 3.12 48.03 -31.94
C ASP A 80 4.22 46.98 -31.68
N ALA A 81 4.85 46.99 -30.52
CA ALA A 81 5.80 45.98 -30.08
C ALA A 81 5.15 44.59 -29.90
N ILE A 82 3.90 44.53 -29.44
CA ILE A 82 3.15 43.28 -29.25
C ILE A 82 2.69 42.72 -30.60
N LEU A 83 2.21 43.59 -31.50
CA LEU A 83 1.77 43.18 -32.85
C LEU A 83 2.93 42.72 -33.75
N LYS A 84 4.15 43.25 -33.53
CA LYS A 84 5.35 42.84 -34.28
C LYS A 84 6.06 41.59 -33.74
N ALA A 85 5.74 41.15 -32.53
CA ALA A 85 6.28 39.93 -31.94
C ALA A 85 5.52 38.65 -32.39
N ILE A 86 4.41 38.80 -33.12
CA ILE A 86 3.59 37.68 -33.61
C ILE A 86 4.05 37.31 -35.04
N PRO A 87 4.49 36.06 -35.30
CA PRO A 87 4.88 35.62 -36.63
C PRO A 87 3.73 35.78 -37.65
N PRO A 88 4.02 36.06 -38.94
CA PRO A 88 2.99 36.14 -39.97
C PRO A 88 2.26 34.80 -40.10
N GLY A 89 0.96 34.78 -39.79
CA GLY A 89 0.11 33.58 -39.88
C GLY A 89 -0.64 33.20 -38.59
N ILE A 90 -0.34 33.85 -37.46
CA ILE A 90 -1.02 33.60 -36.18
C ILE A 90 -1.98 34.75 -35.88
N GLN A 91 -3.28 34.47 -35.78
CA GLN A 91 -4.28 35.42 -35.28
C GLN A 91 -4.22 35.46 -33.75
N LEU A 92 -4.44 36.65 -33.17
CA LEU A 92 -4.76 36.76 -31.75
C LEU A 92 -6.09 36.04 -31.55
N VAL A 93 -6.03 34.90 -30.85
CA VAL A 93 -7.17 34.07 -30.47
C VAL A 93 -8.29 34.99 -29.98
N ASP A 94 -9.48 34.88 -30.57
CA ASP A 94 -10.60 35.70 -30.12
C ASP A 94 -10.96 35.36 -28.66
N LYS A 95 -11.74 36.21 -27.98
CA LYS A 95 -12.04 36.02 -26.56
C LYS A 95 -12.75 34.68 -26.28
N GLU A 96 -13.48 34.15 -27.25
CA GLU A 96 -14.27 32.93 -27.17
C GLU A 96 -13.34 31.71 -27.36
N GLU A 97 -12.42 31.75 -28.31
CA GLU A 97 -11.40 30.75 -28.58
C GLU A 97 -10.30 30.74 -27.48
N ALA A 98 -10.07 31.88 -26.81
CA ALA A 98 -9.17 31.98 -25.65
C ALA A 98 -9.81 31.37 -24.39
N LEU A 99 -11.13 31.52 -24.24
CA LEU A 99 -11.90 30.83 -23.20
C LEU A 99 -11.96 29.31 -23.47
N ASN A 100 -12.09 28.90 -24.74
CA ASN A 100 -12.08 27.49 -25.13
C ASN A 100 -10.70 26.82 -24.96
N ASN A 101 -9.62 27.61 -24.88
CA ASN A 101 -8.25 27.14 -24.64
C ASN A 101 -7.75 27.42 -23.21
N ALA A 102 -8.64 27.81 -22.29
CA ALA A 102 -8.28 28.12 -20.90
C ALA A 102 -7.57 26.93 -20.22
N ASP A 103 -8.05 25.70 -20.46
CA ASP A 103 -7.43 24.49 -19.91
C ASP A 103 -6.02 24.23 -20.45
N ALA A 104 -5.75 24.62 -21.71
CA ALA A 104 -4.42 24.50 -22.31
C ALA A 104 -3.45 25.56 -21.76
N ALA A 105 -3.94 26.77 -21.51
CA ALA A 105 -3.17 27.83 -20.87
C ALA A 105 -2.84 27.49 -19.40
N ASP A 106 -3.84 26.98 -18.67
CA ASP A 106 -3.67 26.45 -17.32
C ASP A 106 -2.64 25.32 -17.29
N LEU A 107 -2.73 24.36 -18.22
CA LEU A 107 -1.75 23.28 -18.34
C LEU A 107 -0.34 23.80 -18.59
N LEU A 108 -0.17 24.79 -19.47
CA LEU A 108 1.12 25.41 -19.73
C LEU A 108 1.69 26.13 -18.50
N GLU A 109 0.86 26.81 -17.70
CA GLU A 109 1.31 27.42 -16.44
C GLU A 109 1.74 26.37 -15.43
N MET A 110 1.03 25.24 -15.34
CA MET A 110 1.44 24.13 -14.49
C MET A 110 2.76 23.51 -14.94
N LEU A 111 2.94 23.28 -16.25
CA LEU A 111 4.17 22.70 -16.81
C LEU A 111 5.40 23.60 -16.61
N LYS A 112 5.22 24.93 -16.55
CA LYS A 112 6.32 25.87 -16.27
C LYS A 112 6.85 25.76 -14.84
N GLY A 113 5.99 25.42 -13.88
CA GLY A 113 6.36 25.23 -12.48
C GLY A 113 6.68 23.78 -12.11
N ALA A 114 6.35 22.83 -13.00
CA ALA A 114 6.54 21.41 -12.76
C ALA A 114 8.02 21.00 -12.92
N PRO A 115 8.50 20.05 -12.10
CA PRO A 115 9.76 19.34 -12.33
C PRO A 115 9.84 18.74 -13.74
N ASP A 116 11.06 18.62 -14.30
CA ASP A 116 11.29 18.15 -15.67
C ASP A 116 10.68 16.75 -15.95
N ASP A 117 10.65 15.87 -14.96
CA ASP A 117 10.05 14.53 -15.05
C ASP A 117 8.53 14.59 -15.15
N GLU A 118 7.89 15.42 -14.34
CA GLU A 118 6.44 15.63 -14.34
C GLU A 118 5.98 16.32 -15.63
N ALA A 119 6.77 17.28 -16.11
CA ALA A 119 6.50 17.96 -17.37
C ALA A 119 6.60 16.99 -18.57
N LEU A 120 7.63 16.13 -18.58
CA LEU A 120 7.82 15.13 -19.64
C LEU A 120 6.70 14.08 -19.63
N GLU A 121 6.23 13.70 -18.46
CA GLU A 121 5.17 12.72 -18.30
C GLU A 121 3.79 13.28 -18.66
N ALA A 122 3.45 14.48 -18.21
CA ALA A 122 2.24 15.18 -18.63
C ALA A 122 2.19 15.40 -20.14
N LEU A 123 3.35 15.65 -20.76
CA LEU A 123 3.46 15.75 -22.22
C LEU A 123 3.24 14.39 -22.90
N ASN A 124 3.68 13.28 -22.30
CA ASN A 124 3.34 11.94 -22.79
C ASN A 124 1.85 11.64 -22.61
N PHE A 125 1.25 11.99 -21.47
CA PHE A 125 -0.18 11.79 -21.22
C PHE A 125 -1.05 12.61 -22.18
N LEU A 126 -0.68 13.87 -22.45
CA LEU A 126 -1.34 14.72 -23.45
C LEU A 126 -1.32 14.10 -24.85
N ARG A 127 -0.22 13.42 -25.23
CA ARG A 127 -0.12 12.69 -26.51
C ARG A 127 -1.07 11.49 -26.59
N PHE A 128 -1.57 10.97 -25.47
CA PHE A 128 -2.53 9.87 -25.42
C PHE A 128 -3.98 10.33 -25.23
N SER A 129 -4.24 11.32 -24.36
CA SER A 129 -5.59 11.73 -23.96
C SER A 129 -6.18 12.88 -24.80
N ASN A 130 -5.38 13.59 -25.60
CA ASN A 130 -5.73 14.74 -26.44
C ASN A 130 -6.43 15.94 -25.74
N GLU A 131 -6.79 15.85 -24.46
CA GLU A 131 -7.55 16.88 -23.73
C GLU A 131 -6.72 17.52 -22.60
N PRO A 132 -6.36 18.83 -22.72
CA PRO A 132 -5.55 19.54 -21.72
C PRO A 132 -6.18 19.60 -20.33
N ALA A 133 -7.51 19.64 -20.24
CA ALA A 133 -8.24 19.66 -18.97
C ALA A 133 -7.97 18.41 -18.13
N ASN A 134 -7.92 17.24 -18.76
CA ASN A 134 -7.66 15.96 -18.09
C ASN A 134 -6.21 15.85 -17.62
N VAL A 135 -5.26 16.32 -18.43
CA VAL A 135 -3.83 16.38 -18.05
C VAL A 135 -3.63 17.38 -16.92
N GLY A 136 -4.29 18.53 -17.00
CA GLY A 136 -4.23 19.56 -15.97
C GLY A 136 -4.89 19.13 -14.67
N SER A 137 -6.00 18.39 -14.74
CA SER A 137 -6.59 17.75 -13.57
C SER A 137 -5.65 16.71 -12.97
N ALA A 138 -5.06 15.82 -13.79
CA ALA A 138 -4.11 14.80 -13.34
C ALA A 138 -2.85 15.40 -12.67
N LEU A 139 -2.34 16.52 -13.18
CA LEU A 139 -1.25 17.27 -12.54
C LEU A 139 -1.67 17.94 -11.24
N ARG A 140 -2.90 18.49 -11.15
CA ARG A 140 -3.42 19.16 -9.95
C ARG A 140 -3.81 18.20 -8.83
N SER A 141 -4.42 17.08 -9.17
CA SER A 141 -4.85 16.06 -8.22
C SER A 141 -3.81 14.97 -7.99
N TYR A 142 -2.65 15.03 -8.68
CA TYR A 142 -1.66 13.94 -8.69
C TYR A 142 -2.32 12.57 -8.98
N ASP A 143 -3.36 12.55 -9.83
CA ASP A 143 -4.17 11.36 -10.15
C ASP A 143 -3.71 10.64 -11.42
N VAL A 144 -3.71 9.30 -11.28
CA VAL A 144 -3.99 8.20 -12.22
C VAL A 144 -3.55 8.28 -13.68
N GLY A 145 -3.76 9.38 -14.40
CA GLY A 145 -3.45 9.48 -15.84
C GLY A 145 -1.97 9.24 -16.17
N LEU A 146 -1.08 9.80 -15.36
CA LEU A 146 0.37 9.60 -15.41
C LEU A 146 0.77 8.17 -15.02
N SER A 147 0.15 7.67 -13.95
CA SER A 147 0.33 6.33 -13.41
C SER A 147 -0.12 5.22 -14.38
N GLN A 148 -1.15 5.46 -15.20
CA GLN A 148 -1.63 4.51 -16.19
C GLN A 148 -0.61 4.29 -17.31
N VAL A 149 0.09 5.34 -17.77
CA VAL A 149 1.15 5.22 -18.79
C VAL A 149 2.35 4.46 -18.23
N ALA A 150 2.73 4.74 -16.98
CA ALA A 150 3.80 4.04 -16.29
C ALA A 150 3.45 2.56 -16.04
N LEU A 151 2.22 2.28 -15.59
CA LEU A 151 1.69 0.92 -15.41
C LEU A 151 1.65 0.16 -16.73
N ASN A 152 1.21 0.80 -17.82
CA ASN A 152 1.21 0.20 -19.16
C ASN A 152 2.63 -0.17 -19.63
N ARG A 153 3.66 0.60 -19.24
CA ARG A 153 5.07 0.24 -19.49
C ARG A 153 5.55 -0.89 -18.59
N ALA A 154 5.16 -0.91 -17.32
CA ALA A 154 5.49 -1.98 -16.38
C ALA A 154 4.88 -3.35 -16.77
N ILE A 155 3.85 -3.33 -17.62
CA ILE A 155 3.20 -4.51 -18.22
C ILE A 155 3.98 -5.05 -19.44
N LEU A 156 4.90 -4.28 -20.02
CA LEU A 156 5.71 -4.76 -21.14
C LEU A 156 6.61 -5.91 -20.67
N PRO A 157 6.77 -6.98 -21.48
CA PRO A 157 7.65 -8.08 -21.13
C PRO A 157 9.09 -7.55 -20.98
N PRO A 158 9.83 -8.04 -19.98
CA PRO A 158 11.21 -7.64 -19.79
C PRO A 158 12.08 -8.09 -20.98
N THR A 159 13.26 -7.47 -21.14
CA THR A 159 14.18 -7.81 -22.22
C THR A 159 14.63 -9.27 -22.10
N GLN A 160 14.85 -9.94 -23.24
CA GLN A 160 15.27 -11.36 -23.27
C GLN A 160 16.62 -11.60 -22.57
N THR A 161 17.44 -10.56 -22.41
CA THR A 161 18.73 -10.62 -21.71
C THR A 161 18.61 -10.47 -20.19
N SER A 162 17.48 -9.96 -19.70
CA SER A 162 17.28 -9.68 -18.28
C SER A 162 17.14 -10.94 -17.44
N LEU A 163 17.50 -10.82 -16.17
CA LEU A 163 17.24 -11.87 -15.18
C LEU A 163 15.74 -12.11 -15.01
N GLU A 164 14.91 -11.07 -15.00
CA GLU A 164 13.45 -11.22 -14.83
C GLU A 164 12.88 -12.14 -15.93
N PHE A 165 13.33 -11.99 -17.18
CA PHE A 165 12.92 -12.88 -18.27
C PHE A 165 13.39 -14.33 -18.05
N GLU A 166 14.62 -14.56 -17.60
CA GLU A 166 15.11 -15.92 -17.28
C GLU A 166 14.28 -16.56 -16.17
N LEU A 167 13.96 -15.81 -15.11
CA LEU A 167 13.14 -16.27 -13.99
C LEU A 167 11.71 -16.61 -14.44
N MET A 168 11.11 -15.78 -15.29
CA MET A 168 9.77 -16.05 -15.83
C MET A 168 9.69 -17.35 -16.64
N MET A 169 10.76 -17.67 -17.36
CA MET A 169 10.82 -18.87 -18.19
C MET A 169 11.14 -20.15 -17.41
N ARG A 170 11.89 -20.04 -16.31
CA ARG A 170 12.36 -21.22 -15.54
C ARG A 170 11.56 -21.48 -14.27
N HIS A 171 11.04 -20.44 -13.66
CA HIS A 171 10.38 -20.48 -12.36
C HIS A 171 8.98 -19.84 -12.45
N PRO A 172 8.10 -20.33 -13.36
CA PRO A 172 6.83 -19.67 -13.68
C PRO A 172 5.83 -19.65 -12.51
N LEU A 173 6.01 -20.51 -11.49
CA LEU A 173 5.14 -20.54 -10.31
C LEU A 173 5.37 -19.34 -9.37
N ALA A 174 6.64 -18.91 -9.21
CA ALA A 174 7.01 -17.74 -8.41
C ALA A 174 7.10 -16.44 -9.22
N TYR A 175 7.41 -16.56 -10.51
CA TYR A 175 7.59 -15.45 -11.45
C TYR A 175 6.70 -15.65 -12.69
N PRO A 176 5.37 -15.61 -12.56
CA PRO A 176 4.49 -15.86 -13.71
C PRO A 176 4.64 -14.78 -14.79
N THR A 177 4.42 -15.20 -16.04
CA THR A 177 4.16 -14.29 -17.16
C THR A 177 2.77 -13.70 -16.98
N TRP A 178 2.65 -12.59 -16.26
CA TRP A 178 1.36 -11.93 -16.06
C TRP A 178 0.78 -11.52 -17.41
N ALA A 179 -0.47 -11.89 -17.67
CA ALA A 179 -1.21 -11.36 -18.81
C ALA A 179 -1.29 -9.83 -18.67
N PRO A 180 -1.20 -9.06 -19.76
CA PRO A 180 -1.38 -7.61 -19.71
C PRO A 180 -2.71 -7.30 -19.01
N VAL A 181 -2.65 -6.61 -17.87
CA VAL A 181 -3.85 -6.18 -17.17
C VAL A 181 -4.61 -5.30 -18.16
N GLN A 182 -5.80 -5.74 -18.61
CA GLN A 182 -6.54 -4.98 -19.61
C GLN A 182 -6.96 -3.64 -19.00
N PRO A 183 -6.43 -2.49 -19.47
CA PRO A 183 -6.68 -1.20 -18.84
C PRO A 183 -8.16 -0.84 -18.83
N SER A 184 -8.93 -1.31 -19.82
CA SER A 184 -10.38 -1.11 -19.92
C SER A 184 -11.20 -1.83 -18.84
N LYS A 185 -10.60 -2.73 -18.04
CA LYS A 185 -11.23 -3.43 -16.92
C LYS A 185 -10.67 -3.02 -15.56
N LEU A 186 -9.62 -2.20 -15.53
CA LEU A 186 -8.93 -1.81 -14.30
C LEU A 186 -9.29 -0.36 -13.96
N ASP A 187 -10.23 -0.18 -13.04
CA ASP A 187 -10.54 1.13 -12.50
C ASP A 187 -9.46 1.53 -11.47
N LEU A 188 -8.36 2.09 -11.99
CA LEU A 188 -7.24 2.55 -11.17
C LEU A 188 -7.65 3.63 -10.16
N GLU A 189 -8.62 4.47 -10.51
CA GLU A 189 -9.16 5.47 -9.59
C GLU A 189 -9.87 4.81 -8.42
N PHE A 190 -10.68 3.77 -8.70
CA PHE A 190 -11.33 2.98 -7.64
C PHE A 190 -10.33 2.27 -6.72
N LEU A 191 -9.24 1.70 -7.26
CA LEU A 191 -8.22 1.03 -6.44
C LEU A 191 -7.48 1.99 -5.48
N LEU A 192 -7.40 3.28 -5.86
CA LEU A 192 -6.81 4.33 -5.04
C LEU A 192 -7.80 4.99 -4.07
N LEU A 193 -9.07 4.58 -4.10
CA LEU A 193 -10.04 4.94 -3.08
C LEU A 193 -10.02 3.90 -1.95
N PRO A 194 -10.06 4.33 -0.68
CA PRO A 194 -10.21 3.39 0.41
C PRO A 194 -11.53 2.64 0.27
N SER A 195 -11.54 1.32 0.51
CA SER A 195 -12.74 0.52 0.26
C SER A 195 -13.89 1.04 1.11
N LYS A 196 -15.00 1.37 0.46
CA LYS A 196 -16.31 1.46 1.12
C LYS A 196 -17.02 0.16 0.78
N ILE A 197 -16.78 -0.91 1.54
CA ILE A 197 -17.52 -2.14 1.28
C ILE A 197 -19.00 -1.84 1.51
N ARG A 198 -19.77 -1.89 0.42
CA ARG A 198 -21.23 -1.85 0.42
C ARG A 198 -21.64 -3.25 -0.02
N TRP A 199 -22.18 -4.02 0.92
CA TRP A 199 -22.66 -5.36 0.57
C TRP A 199 -23.92 -5.23 -0.29
N ASP A 200 -23.82 -5.59 -1.56
CA ASP A 200 -24.99 -6.02 -2.34
C ASP A 200 -25.30 -7.48 -1.94
N GLY A 201 -26.07 -7.62 -0.87
CA GLY A 201 -27.00 -8.74 -0.59
C GLY A 201 -26.57 -10.19 -0.85
N THR A 202 -25.33 -10.59 -0.59
CA THR A 202 -24.88 -11.99 -0.79
C THR A 202 -24.24 -12.65 0.44
N GLY A 203 -24.21 -11.96 1.58
CA GLY A 203 -23.83 -12.52 2.88
C GLY A 203 -25.05 -12.82 3.73
N PRO A 204 -24.95 -13.74 4.71
CA PRO A 204 -26.04 -14.07 5.61
C PRO A 204 -26.32 -12.88 6.53
N THR A 205 -27.10 -11.91 6.04
CA THR A 205 -27.72 -10.91 6.90
C THR A 205 -28.96 -11.56 7.50
N LEU A 206 -28.89 -11.92 8.78
CA LEU A 206 -30.05 -12.38 9.54
C LEU A 206 -31.08 -11.24 9.61
N THR A 207 -32.15 -11.35 8.79
CA THR A 207 -33.37 -10.58 9.01
C THR A 207 -34.51 -11.57 9.21
N THR A 208 -35.16 -11.50 10.37
CA THR A 208 -36.39 -12.23 10.66
C THR A 208 -37.60 -11.41 10.20
N GLY A 209 -38.65 -12.11 9.75
CA GLY A 209 -39.95 -11.55 9.37
C GLY A 209 -40.74 -10.93 10.53
N PRO A 210 -41.99 -10.51 10.28
CA PRO A 210 -42.54 -9.29 10.84
C PRO A 210 -43.00 -9.37 12.31
N SER A 211 -42.80 -8.24 13.00
CA SER A 211 -43.36 -7.82 14.29
C SER A 211 -43.05 -8.68 15.51
N ASP A 212 -41.98 -8.31 16.22
CA ASP A 212 -42.13 -7.81 17.58
C ASP A 212 -41.02 -6.80 17.91
N GLY A 213 -41.42 -5.61 18.33
CA GLY A 213 -40.56 -4.44 18.53
C GLY A 213 -39.62 -4.54 19.72
N ARG A 214 -38.65 -5.47 19.69
CA ARG A 214 -37.48 -5.44 20.56
C ARG A 214 -36.26 -5.01 19.75
N SER A 215 -36.06 -3.69 19.78
CA SER A 215 -34.79 -3.04 19.48
C SER A 215 -33.62 -3.83 20.04
N TYR A 216 -32.61 -4.09 19.21
CA TYR A 216 -31.27 -4.52 19.63
C TYR A 216 -30.74 -3.50 20.64
N LEU A 217 -30.99 -3.73 21.92
CA LEU A 217 -30.36 -2.97 22.99
C LEU A 217 -29.08 -3.71 23.33
N SER A 218 -28.02 -3.39 22.59
CA SER A 218 -26.67 -3.50 23.14
C SER A 218 -26.63 -2.64 24.41
N PRO A 219 -26.04 -3.11 25.53
CA PRO A 219 -25.78 -2.27 26.70
C PRO A 219 -24.88 -1.06 26.37
N TYR A 220 -24.18 -1.12 25.24
CA TYR A 220 -23.31 -0.07 24.73
C TYR A 220 -24.10 0.76 23.72
N GLY A 221 -24.80 1.76 24.24
CA GLY A 221 -25.83 2.49 23.51
C GLY A 221 -25.29 3.34 22.35
N HIS A 222 -25.76 3.04 21.15
CA HIS A 222 -26.11 4.06 20.16
C HIS A 222 -27.34 3.60 19.35
N GLN A 223 -28.35 4.47 19.26
CA GLN A 223 -29.57 4.20 18.50
C GLN A 223 -29.25 3.96 17.02
N ARG A 224 -29.67 2.81 16.51
CA ARG A 224 -29.68 2.49 15.07
C ARG A 224 -30.44 3.60 14.33
N ARG A 225 -29.77 4.32 13.43
CA ARG A 225 -30.41 5.31 12.56
C ARG A 225 -31.35 4.55 11.61
N GLU A 226 -32.65 4.78 11.74
CA GLU A 226 -33.70 4.14 10.93
C GLU A 226 -33.40 4.27 9.43
N ARG A 227 -33.35 3.13 8.71
CA ARG A 227 -33.38 3.13 7.25
C ARG A 227 -34.82 3.43 6.79
N SER A 228 -34.93 4.19 5.71
CA SER A 228 -36.20 4.49 5.02
C SER A 228 -36.95 3.20 4.64
N PRO A 229 -38.30 3.16 4.70
CA PRO A 229 -39.07 1.91 4.65
C PRO A 229 -39.23 1.25 3.26
N ASP A 230 -38.65 1.80 2.20
CA ASP A 230 -38.97 1.37 0.82
C ASP A 230 -37.98 0.37 0.23
N ALA A 231 -37.67 -0.71 0.96
CA ALA A 231 -36.98 -1.87 0.39
C ALA A 231 -37.59 -3.17 0.92
N SER A 232 -38.67 -3.59 0.28
CA SER A 232 -39.23 -4.93 0.43
C SER A 232 -38.44 -5.93 -0.43
N SER A 233 -37.70 -6.84 0.21
CA SER A 233 -37.20 -8.11 -0.37
C SER A 233 -36.63 -8.98 0.77
N LEU A 234 -37.31 -9.99 1.31
CA LEU A 234 -37.58 -11.37 0.84
C LEU A 234 -36.36 -12.33 0.89
N ILE A 235 -35.93 -12.81 2.08
CA ILE A 235 -35.27 -14.13 2.29
C ILE A 235 -35.61 -14.66 3.71
N GLY A 236 -35.88 -15.97 3.85
CA GLY A 236 -36.21 -16.67 5.11
C GLY A 236 -35.00 -17.14 5.95
N PRO A 237 -35.20 -17.95 7.01
CA PRO A 237 -34.14 -18.37 7.94
C PRO A 237 -32.99 -19.14 7.27
N LEU A 238 -31.76 -19.02 7.82
CA LEU A 238 -30.52 -19.58 7.27
C LEU A 238 -30.66 -21.08 6.93
N ALA A 239 -30.32 -21.44 5.69
CA ALA A 239 -30.18 -22.84 5.29
C ALA A 239 -28.80 -23.39 5.71
N PRO A 240 -28.70 -24.63 6.23
CA PRO A 240 -27.43 -25.28 6.60
C PRO A 240 -26.35 -25.36 5.49
N SER A 241 -26.68 -25.04 4.25
CA SER A 241 -25.79 -25.16 3.08
C SER A 241 -24.82 -23.98 2.87
N THR A 242 -24.85 -22.94 3.71
CA THR A 242 -23.99 -21.73 3.57
C THR A 242 -23.00 -21.52 4.71
N LEU A 243 -22.99 -22.41 5.72
CA LEU A 243 -22.07 -22.32 6.85
C LEU A 243 -20.73 -22.99 6.53
N TYR A 244 -19.67 -22.53 7.18
CA TYR A 244 -18.36 -23.18 7.09
C TYR A 244 -18.40 -24.63 7.60
N ASP A 245 -19.02 -24.86 8.76
CA ASP A 245 -19.25 -26.17 9.36
C ASP A 245 -20.56 -26.13 10.18
N ASN A 246 -21.38 -27.17 10.07
CA ASN A 246 -22.68 -27.23 10.74
C ASN A 246 -22.58 -27.31 12.27
N ARG A 247 -21.43 -27.73 12.83
CA ARG A 247 -21.19 -27.74 14.28
C ARG A 247 -21.33 -26.36 14.91
N LEU A 248 -21.10 -25.29 14.15
CA LEU A 248 -21.26 -23.91 14.62
C LEU A 248 -22.69 -23.61 15.12
N LEU A 249 -23.72 -24.27 14.56
CA LEU A 249 -25.10 -24.11 15.01
C LEU A 249 -25.35 -24.64 16.43
N GLY A 250 -24.48 -25.51 16.93
CA GLY A 250 -24.57 -26.06 18.29
C GLY A 250 -23.82 -25.25 19.34
N VAL A 251 -23.10 -24.20 18.95
CA VAL A 251 -22.28 -23.41 19.88
C VAL A 251 -23.16 -22.52 20.74
N ASP A 252 -23.03 -22.67 22.06
CA ASP A 252 -23.58 -21.76 23.06
C ASP A 252 -22.45 -20.87 23.61
N ILE A 253 -22.33 -19.66 23.08
CA ILE A 253 -21.21 -18.76 23.37
C ILE A 253 -21.20 -18.30 24.84
N SER A 254 -22.36 -18.30 25.49
CA SER A 254 -22.51 -17.89 26.89
C SER A 254 -21.77 -18.80 27.88
N GLN A 255 -21.38 -20.00 27.44
CA GLN A 255 -20.56 -20.93 28.23
C GLN A 255 -19.08 -20.50 28.28
N TRP A 256 -18.64 -19.70 27.30
CA TRP A 256 -17.23 -19.42 27.07
C TRP A 256 -16.79 -18.01 27.47
N THR A 257 -17.71 -17.05 27.49
CA THR A 257 -17.41 -15.62 27.73
C THR A 257 -18.51 -14.94 28.55
N ASP A 258 -18.12 -13.92 29.33
CA ASP A 258 -19.06 -13.02 30.00
C ASP A 258 -19.42 -11.79 29.12
N VAL A 259 -18.77 -11.64 27.97
CA VAL A 259 -19.08 -10.57 27.00
C VAL A 259 -20.50 -10.78 26.44
N PRO A 260 -21.40 -9.77 26.54
CA PRO A 260 -22.82 -9.95 26.23
C PRO A 260 -23.09 -9.91 24.73
N ILE A 261 -22.86 -11.04 24.05
CA ILE A 261 -23.16 -11.24 22.63
C ILE A 261 -24.17 -12.38 22.41
N THR A 262 -24.77 -12.42 21.22
CA THR A 262 -25.66 -13.52 20.83
C THR A 262 -24.88 -14.63 20.11
N ASN A 263 -25.48 -15.82 20.04
CA ASN A 263 -24.91 -16.94 19.27
C ASN A 263 -24.85 -16.61 17.76
N GLU A 264 -25.76 -15.80 17.26
CA GLU A 264 -25.76 -15.38 15.85
C GLU A 264 -24.52 -14.54 15.52
N PHE A 265 -24.19 -13.57 16.38
CA PHE A 265 -22.97 -12.78 16.23
C PHE A 265 -21.74 -13.67 16.35
N SER A 266 -21.72 -14.61 17.31
CA SER A 266 -20.59 -15.50 17.50
C SER A 266 -20.33 -16.40 16.28
N ILE A 267 -21.38 -16.95 15.70
CA ILE A 267 -21.32 -17.77 14.47
C ILE A 267 -20.81 -16.94 13.29
N ALA A 268 -21.30 -15.71 13.11
CA ALA A 268 -20.86 -14.84 12.01
C ALA A 268 -19.37 -14.50 12.08
N VAL A 269 -18.87 -14.15 13.27
CA VAL A 269 -17.44 -13.85 13.50
C VAL A 269 -16.58 -15.11 13.31
N LEU A 270 -16.98 -16.25 13.88
CA LEU A 270 -16.26 -17.51 13.74
C LEU A 270 -16.21 -17.99 12.30
N GLN A 271 -17.31 -17.87 11.56
CA GLN A 271 -17.36 -18.25 10.15
C GLN A 271 -16.35 -17.43 9.34
N LEU A 272 -16.33 -16.10 9.50
CA LEU A 272 -15.35 -15.26 8.80
C LEU A 272 -13.92 -15.68 9.15
N TYR A 273 -13.62 -15.83 10.46
CA TYR A 273 -12.30 -16.27 10.92
C TYR A 273 -11.87 -17.61 10.32
N LEU A 274 -12.77 -18.60 10.26
CA LEU A 274 -12.49 -19.93 9.71
C LEU A 274 -12.24 -19.90 8.20
N GLU A 275 -12.87 -18.97 7.48
CA GLU A 275 -12.73 -18.80 6.03
C GLU A 275 -11.47 -18.00 5.66
N THR A 276 -11.03 -17.07 6.52
CA THR A 276 -9.98 -16.11 6.16
C THR A 276 -8.66 -16.39 6.90
N ASP A 277 -8.70 -16.42 8.23
CA ASP A 277 -7.50 -16.32 9.06
C ASP A 277 -7.02 -17.70 9.51
N HIS A 278 -7.95 -18.61 9.77
CA HIS A 278 -7.64 -19.94 10.26
C HIS A 278 -6.70 -20.72 9.32
N PRO A 279 -6.86 -20.72 7.97
CA PRO A 279 -5.93 -21.44 7.10
C PRO A 279 -4.47 -20.94 7.17
N LEU A 280 -4.24 -19.71 7.64
CA LEU A 280 -2.91 -19.09 7.77
C LEU A 280 -2.33 -19.28 9.17
N MET A 281 -3.20 -19.31 10.18
CA MET A 281 -2.82 -19.45 11.59
C MET A 281 -3.73 -20.48 12.30
N PRO A 282 -3.70 -21.77 11.90
CA PRO A 282 -4.56 -22.80 12.48
C PRO A 282 -3.95 -23.32 13.80
N LEU A 283 -3.81 -22.46 14.82
CA LEU A 283 -3.08 -22.76 16.07
C LEU A 283 -3.60 -24.01 16.79
N ILE A 284 -4.90 -24.27 16.68
CA ILE A 284 -5.55 -25.51 17.09
C ILE A 284 -6.16 -26.12 15.84
N ASP A 285 -6.10 -27.45 15.73
CA ASP A 285 -6.77 -28.17 14.65
C ASP A 285 -8.26 -27.84 14.61
N VAL A 286 -8.80 -27.59 13.40
CA VAL A 286 -10.18 -27.12 13.23
C VAL A 286 -11.21 -28.09 13.83
N ASP A 287 -10.98 -29.41 13.76
CA ASP A 287 -11.90 -30.37 14.33
C ASP A 287 -11.82 -30.38 15.85
N LEU A 288 -10.59 -30.36 16.38
CA LEU A 288 -10.38 -30.27 17.83
C LEU A 288 -11.00 -29.00 18.41
N LEU A 289 -10.85 -27.85 17.72
CA LEU A 289 -11.45 -26.58 18.11
C LEU A 289 -12.97 -26.63 18.07
N LEU A 290 -13.57 -27.11 16.98
CA LEU A 290 -15.03 -27.14 16.82
C LEU A 290 -15.70 -28.11 17.79
N ASP A 291 -15.11 -29.29 18.01
CA ASP A 291 -15.60 -30.25 19.01
C ASP A 291 -15.38 -29.71 20.44
N GLY A 292 -14.29 -28.98 20.68
CA GLY A 292 -14.03 -28.30 21.93
C GLY A 292 -15.04 -27.20 22.24
N LEU A 293 -15.44 -26.40 21.24
CA LEU A 293 -16.50 -25.38 21.38
C LEU A 293 -17.86 -25.98 21.77
N LEU A 294 -18.10 -27.24 21.41
CA LEU A 294 -19.28 -28.02 21.79
C LEU A 294 -19.13 -28.77 23.12
N GLY A 295 -18.00 -28.60 23.82
CA GLY A 295 -17.69 -29.29 25.07
C GLY A 295 -17.42 -30.79 24.91
N GLN A 296 -17.09 -31.25 23.70
CA GLN A 296 -16.87 -32.66 23.39
C GLN A 296 -15.41 -33.11 23.63
N ASN A 297 -14.48 -32.16 23.75
CA ASN A 297 -13.08 -32.41 24.09
C ASN A 297 -12.47 -31.24 24.90
N GLU A 298 -11.20 -31.35 25.25
CA GLU A 298 -10.45 -30.38 26.07
C GLU A 298 -9.75 -29.27 25.27
N PHE A 299 -9.82 -29.28 23.94
CA PHE A 299 -9.12 -28.35 23.05
C PHE A 299 -9.87 -27.02 22.84
N CYS A 300 -10.56 -26.56 23.88
CA CYS A 300 -11.21 -25.27 23.97
C CYS A 300 -11.22 -24.77 25.41
N SER A 301 -11.10 -23.47 25.63
CA SER A 301 -11.11 -22.85 26.95
C SER A 301 -11.65 -21.44 26.89
N ARG A 302 -12.14 -20.90 28.02
CA ARG A 302 -12.63 -19.53 28.10
C ARG A 302 -11.58 -18.50 27.65
N ILE A 303 -10.32 -18.67 28.05
CA ILE A 303 -9.23 -17.77 27.64
C ILE A 303 -8.97 -17.85 26.13
N LEU A 304 -9.01 -19.06 25.54
CA LEU A 304 -8.84 -19.25 24.10
C LEU A 304 -9.98 -18.60 23.31
N VAL A 305 -11.23 -18.82 23.70
CA VAL A 305 -12.39 -18.23 23.02
C VAL A 305 -12.33 -16.71 23.09
N ASN A 306 -12.12 -16.13 24.27
CA ASN A 306 -12.03 -14.67 24.39
C ASN A 306 -10.86 -14.10 23.56
N ALA A 307 -9.69 -14.72 23.56
CA ALA A 307 -8.54 -14.25 22.78
C ALA A 307 -8.75 -14.38 21.27
N LEU A 308 -9.33 -15.50 20.81
CA LEU A 308 -9.67 -15.71 19.39
C LEU A 308 -10.68 -14.66 18.92
N PHE A 309 -11.74 -14.40 19.70
CA PHE A 309 -12.73 -13.39 19.36
C PHE A 309 -12.15 -11.97 19.37
N ALA A 310 -11.21 -11.67 20.26
CA ALA A 310 -10.49 -10.39 20.26
C ALA A 310 -9.74 -10.16 18.93
N TRP A 311 -9.15 -11.22 18.36
CA TRP A 311 -8.53 -11.17 17.04
C TRP A 311 -9.57 -11.09 15.90
N ALA A 312 -10.51 -12.04 15.85
CA ALA A 312 -11.47 -12.19 14.77
C ALA A 312 -12.39 -10.98 14.58
N CYS A 313 -12.78 -10.32 15.68
CA CYS A 313 -13.60 -9.11 15.63
C CYS A 313 -12.93 -7.94 14.89
N GLN A 314 -11.59 -7.89 14.80
CA GLN A 314 -10.89 -6.82 14.08
C GLN A 314 -11.18 -6.86 12.58
N GLY A 315 -11.09 -8.05 11.96
CA GLY A 315 -11.49 -8.22 10.56
C GLY A 315 -12.99 -8.01 10.38
N TYR A 316 -13.80 -8.52 11.31
CA TYR A 316 -15.26 -8.42 11.24
C TYR A 316 -15.79 -6.97 11.38
N ALA A 317 -15.03 -6.07 12.01
CA ALA A 317 -15.38 -4.65 12.17
C ALA A 317 -15.63 -3.90 10.86
N VAL A 318 -15.10 -4.41 9.74
CA VAL A 318 -15.38 -3.87 8.40
C VAL A 318 -16.84 -4.05 8.00
N PHE A 319 -17.50 -5.11 8.48
CA PHE A 319 -18.91 -5.42 8.21
C PHE A 319 -19.82 -4.83 9.28
N GLU A 320 -19.41 -4.92 10.54
CA GLU A 320 -20.16 -4.44 11.69
C GLU A 320 -19.24 -3.62 12.61
N PRO A 321 -19.22 -2.28 12.49
CA PRO A 321 -18.27 -1.44 13.21
C PRO A 321 -18.27 -1.61 14.73
N GLU A 322 -19.42 -1.98 15.32
CA GLU A 322 -19.56 -2.28 16.76
C GLU A 322 -18.66 -3.44 17.21
N ALA A 323 -18.27 -4.34 16.29
CA ALA A 323 -17.33 -5.41 16.56
C ALA A 323 -15.96 -4.91 17.04
N THR A 324 -15.59 -3.66 16.73
CA THR A 324 -14.39 -3.01 17.31
C THR A 324 -14.47 -2.93 18.83
N ILE A 325 -15.61 -2.49 19.36
CA ILE A 325 -15.84 -2.32 20.80
C ILE A 325 -15.97 -3.70 21.46
N ILE A 326 -16.73 -4.59 20.83
CA ILE A 326 -16.92 -5.98 21.30
C ILE A 326 -15.59 -6.73 21.35
N GLY A 327 -14.76 -6.62 20.30
CA GLY A 327 -13.43 -7.21 20.24
C GLY A 327 -12.50 -6.72 21.35
N HIS A 328 -12.60 -5.43 21.72
CA HIS A 328 -11.86 -4.91 22.87
C HIS A 328 -12.36 -5.46 24.22
N ALA A 329 -13.66 -5.69 24.36
CA ALA A 329 -14.22 -6.35 25.55
C ALA A 329 -13.69 -7.79 25.69
N PHE A 330 -13.67 -8.54 24.58
CA PHE A 330 -13.03 -9.85 24.49
C PHE A 330 -11.55 -9.82 24.85
N TYR A 331 -10.80 -8.84 24.32
CA TYR A 331 -9.39 -8.65 24.64
C TYR A 331 -9.17 -8.40 26.14
N SER A 332 -10.01 -7.56 26.75
CA SER A 332 -9.94 -7.23 28.18
C SER A 332 -10.26 -8.45 29.06
N GLU A 333 -11.30 -9.22 28.73
CA GLU A 333 -11.62 -10.46 29.45
C GLU A 333 -10.49 -11.50 29.31
N ALA A 334 -9.95 -11.70 28.11
CA ALA A 334 -8.83 -12.60 27.87
C ALA A 334 -7.58 -12.22 28.66
N LYS A 335 -7.26 -10.91 28.78
CA LYS A 335 -6.15 -10.41 29.61
C LYS A 335 -6.33 -10.74 31.09
N GLU A 336 -7.53 -10.51 31.62
CA GLU A 336 -7.83 -10.81 33.03
C GLU A 336 -7.79 -12.33 33.30
N LEU A 337 -8.28 -13.15 32.37
CA LEU A 337 -8.16 -14.61 32.45
C LEU A 337 -6.70 -15.06 32.38
N TRP A 338 -5.88 -14.46 31.52
CA TRP A 338 -4.45 -14.76 31.44
C TRP A 338 -3.73 -14.42 32.74
N LYS A 339 -3.99 -13.22 33.29
CA LYS A 339 -3.43 -12.79 34.56
C LYS A 339 -3.75 -13.76 35.70
N LYS A 340 -5.01 -14.17 35.85
CA LYS A 340 -5.43 -15.17 36.85
C LYS A 340 -4.75 -16.52 36.64
N THR A 341 -4.60 -16.95 35.39
CA THR A 341 -3.92 -18.21 35.03
C THR A 341 -2.45 -18.17 35.46
N LYS A 342 -1.76 -17.04 35.22
CA LYS A 342 -0.38 -16.81 35.69
C LYS A 342 -0.27 -16.81 37.22
N GLU A 343 -1.14 -16.06 37.90
CA GLU A 343 -1.17 -15.97 39.36
C GLU A 343 -1.42 -17.33 40.02
N ALA A 344 -2.28 -18.15 39.42
CA ALA A 344 -2.57 -19.50 39.88
C ALA A 344 -1.44 -20.51 39.59
N ARG A 345 -0.44 -20.15 38.78
CA ARG A 345 0.61 -21.05 38.28
C ARG A 345 0.03 -22.33 37.67
N ALA A 346 -1.04 -22.16 36.88
CA ALA A 346 -1.66 -23.27 36.18
C ALA A 346 -0.65 -23.95 35.24
N ALA A 347 -0.84 -25.24 34.99
CA ALA A 347 -0.03 -25.96 34.01
C ALA A 347 -0.22 -25.34 32.62
N ASP A 348 0.86 -25.31 31.84
CA ASP A 348 0.78 -24.85 30.46
C ASP A 348 0.01 -25.89 29.63
N HIS A 349 -0.89 -25.41 28.78
CA HIS A 349 -1.66 -26.22 27.84
C HIS A 349 -1.62 -25.58 26.45
N VAL A 350 -1.75 -26.38 25.40
CA VAL A 350 -1.75 -25.90 24.01
C VAL A 350 -2.79 -24.80 23.77
N CYS A 351 -3.98 -24.91 24.37
CA CYS A 351 -5.03 -23.89 24.28
C CYS A 351 -4.61 -22.55 24.90
N THR A 352 -3.85 -22.58 26.00
CA THR A 352 -3.33 -21.38 26.67
C THR A 352 -2.26 -20.71 25.81
N VAL A 353 -1.36 -21.49 25.20
CA VAL A 353 -0.36 -20.99 24.24
C VAL A 353 -1.05 -20.32 23.05
N ALA A 354 -2.07 -20.97 22.47
CA ALA A 354 -2.84 -20.40 21.36
C ALA A 354 -3.54 -19.10 21.78
N ALA A 355 -4.11 -19.04 22.98
CA ALA A 355 -4.74 -17.84 23.51
C ALA A 355 -3.75 -16.68 23.67
N VAL A 356 -2.56 -16.93 24.21
CA VAL A 356 -1.52 -15.89 24.37
C VAL A 356 -0.97 -15.44 23.02
N GLN A 357 -0.88 -16.35 22.03
CA GLN A 357 -0.55 -15.96 20.65
C GLN A 357 -1.62 -15.01 20.07
N TYR A 358 -2.92 -15.31 20.23
CA TYR A 358 -4.00 -14.40 19.81
C TYR A 358 -3.96 -13.05 20.54
N LEU A 359 -3.69 -13.04 21.85
CA LEU A 359 -3.48 -11.82 22.62
C LEU A 359 -2.30 -11.00 22.08
N SER A 360 -1.17 -11.65 21.77
CA SER A 360 0.02 -10.99 21.23
C SER A 360 -0.25 -10.35 19.87
N VAL A 361 -0.83 -11.09 18.92
CA VAL A 361 -1.14 -10.53 17.59
C VAL A 361 -2.20 -9.44 17.67
N THR A 362 -3.19 -9.57 18.55
CA THR A 362 -4.22 -8.56 18.79
C THR A 362 -3.64 -7.28 19.39
N ALA A 363 -2.72 -7.41 20.34
CA ALA A 363 -2.01 -6.27 20.94
C ALA A 363 -1.20 -5.51 19.88
N VAL A 364 -0.49 -6.23 19.00
CA VAL A 364 0.25 -5.64 17.88
C VAL A 364 -0.68 -4.92 16.92
N SER A 365 -1.72 -5.60 16.42
CA SER A 365 -2.61 -5.05 15.39
C SER A 365 -3.51 -3.92 15.92
N SER A 366 -3.81 -3.91 17.22
CA SER A 366 -4.52 -2.82 17.91
C SER A 366 -3.62 -1.64 18.27
N GLY A 367 -2.32 -1.76 18.10
CA GLY A 367 -1.36 -0.73 18.46
C GLY A 367 -1.22 -0.54 19.98
N ALA A 368 -1.36 -1.58 20.79
CA ALA A 368 -1.38 -1.50 22.25
C ALA A 368 -0.01 -1.17 22.91
N GLY A 369 0.89 -0.45 22.22
CA GLY A 369 2.18 -0.03 22.75
C GLY A 369 3.10 -1.20 23.06
N ALA A 370 3.64 -1.25 24.28
CA ALA A 370 4.59 -2.28 24.72
C ALA A 370 3.93 -3.57 25.22
N GLU A 371 2.59 -3.65 25.35
CA GLU A 371 1.89 -4.81 25.94
C GLU A 371 2.22 -6.12 25.24
N TYR A 372 2.35 -6.11 23.91
CA TYR A 372 2.65 -7.32 23.14
C TYR A 372 4.01 -7.94 23.48
N VAL A 373 4.96 -7.14 23.99
CA VAL A 373 6.29 -7.61 24.40
C VAL A 373 6.17 -8.55 25.60
N GLU A 374 5.28 -8.24 26.55
CA GLU A 374 5.00 -9.11 27.69
C GLU A 374 4.37 -10.43 27.23
N PHE A 375 3.34 -10.37 26.37
CA PHE A 375 2.74 -11.59 25.82
C PHE A 375 3.74 -12.42 25.03
N LEU A 376 4.63 -11.80 24.27
CA LEU A 376 5.66 -12.50 23.51
C LEU A 376 6.67 -13.21 24.42
N GLY A 377 7.09 -12.55 25.51
CA GLY A 377 7.96 -13.17 26.53
C GLY A 377 7.29 -14.37 27.20
N ASP A 378 6.05 -14.19 27.67
CA ASP A 378 5.23 -15.24 28.26
C ASP A 378 5.06 -16.44 27.30
N LEU A 379 4.75 -16.16 26.03
CA LEU A 379 4.54 -17.15 24.98
C LEU A 379 5.80 -17.99 24.71
N LEU A 380 6.96 -17.35 24.59
CA LEU A 380 8.24 -18.04 24.38
C LEU A 380 8.59 -18.92 25.58
N GLU A 381 8.33 -18.45 26.81
CA GLU A 381 8.61 -19.22 28.02
C GLU A 381 7.70 -20.44 28.15
N MET A 382 6.39 -20.29 27.91
CA MET A 382 5.44 -21.41 27.88
C MET A 382 5.81 -22.44 26.81
N SER A 383 6.15 -21.97 25.60
CA SER A 383 6.49 -22.84 24.48
C SER A 383 7.74 -23.67 24.74
N ARG A 384 8.72 -23.08 25.46
CA ARG A 384 9.92 -23.78 25.92
C ARG A 384 9.59 -24.85 26.97
N ARG A 385 8.71 -24.55 27.94
CA ARG A 385 8.31 -25.51 28.98
C ARG A 385 7.51 -26.69 28.40
N LEU A 386 6.70 -26.44 27.38
CA LEU A 386 5.96 -27.48 26.65
C LEU A 386 6.78 -28.23 25.60
N GLY A 387 8.04 -27.84 25.38
CA GLY A 387 8.90 -28.48 24.38
C GLY A 387 8.36 -28.35 22.94
N LEU A 388 7.76 -27.21 22.58
CA LEU A 388 7.21 -27.00 21.24
C LEU A 388 8.33 -26.76 20.20
N PHE A 389 9.36 -26.01 20.59
CA PHE A 389 10.54 -25.66 19.79
C PHE A 389 11.67 -25.20 20.73
N ASN A 390 12.83 -24.80 20.19
CA ASN A 390 14.04 -24.46 20.97
C ASN A 390 14.55 -25.64 21.83
N ILE A 391 14.31 -26.87 21.40
CA ILE A 391 14.91 -28.06 21.99
C ILE A 391 16.28 -28.26 21.37
N ASP A 392 17.32 -28.34 22.20
CA ASP A 392 18.70 -28.56 21.74
C ASP A 392 18.76 -29.85 20.89
N PRO A 393 19.36 -29.81 19.68
CA PRO A 393 19.47 -31.00 18.82
C PRO A 393 20.18 -32.20 19.47
N SER A 394 21.05 -31.95 20.46
CA SER A 394 21.78 -32.99 21.20
C SER A 394 20.93 -33.71 22.25
N GLN A 395 19.78 -33.15 22.65
CA GLN A 395 18.88 -33.78 23.62
C GLN A 395 18.08 -34.90 22.96
N THR A 396 17.90 -36.02 23.68
CA THR A 396 16.97 -37.08 23.30
C THR A 396 15.55 -36.63 23.62
N LEU A 397 14.64 -36.71 22.66
CA LEU A 397 13.21 -36.53 22.95
C LEU A 397 12.74 -37.78 23.70
N GLU A 398 12.22 -37.59 24.90
CA GLU A 398 11.41 -38.62 25.52
C GLU A 398 10.09 -38.67 24.74
N ASP A 399 9.78 -39.82 24.14
CA ASP A 399 8.44 -40.04 23.61
C ASP A 399 7.47 -39.98 24.79
N ASP A 400 6.52 -39.05 24.77
CA ASP A 400 5.36 -39.09 25.67
C ASP A 400 4.49 -40.29 25.25
N VAL A 401 4.89 -41.48 25.69
CA VAL A 401 4.24 -42.76 25.37
C VAL A 401 2.76 -42.76 25.83
N ASP A 402 2.40 -41.86 26.75
CA ASP A 402 1.07 -41.76 27.37
C ASP A 402 0.13 -40.72 26.70
N ASP A 403 0.61 -39.94 25.71
CA ASP A 403 -0.23 -38.93 25.06
C ASP A 403 -1.34 -39.57 24.19
N SER A 404 -2.54 -38.98 24.19
CA SER A 404 -3.59 -39.36 23.24
C SER A 404 -3.19 -38.96 21.80
N ALA A 405 -3.83 -39.57 20.80
CA ALA A 405 -3.60 -39.19 19.40
C ALA A 405 -3.95 -37.71 19.14
N ASP A 406 -5.03 -37.23 19.76
CA ASP A 406 -5.45 -35.84 19.65
C ASP A 406 -4.47 -34.88 20.35
N HIS A 407 -3.90 -35.29 21.49
CA HIS A 407 -2.88 -34.49 22.19
C HIS A 407 -1.62 -34.33 21.34
N ARG A 408 -1.12 -35.43 20.75
CA ARG A 408 0.02 -35.37 19.82
C ARG A 408 -0.28 -34.51 18.59
N ARG A 409 -1.49 -34.63 18.02
CA ARG A 409 -1.94 -33.81 16.89
C ARG A 409 -1.96 -32.33 17.25
N ALA A 410 -2.57 -31.97 18.38
CA ALA A 410 -2.64 -30.59 18.86
C ALA A 410 -1.24 -30.01 19.16
N LYS A 411 -0.36 -30.79 19.80
CA LYS A 411 1.03 -30.39 20.13
C LYS A 411 1.86 -30.19 18.86
N SER A 412 1.76 -31.08 17.86
CA SER A 412 2.42 -30.90 16.56
C SER A 412 1.89 -29.67 15.81
N GLN A 413 0.57 -29.53 15.74
CA GLN A 413 -0.08 -28.39 15.08
C GLN A 413 0.38 -27.06 15.67
N ILE A 414 0.25 -26.88 16.98
CA ILE A 414 0.61 -25.61 17.61
C ILE A 414 2.11 -25.34 17.52
N ALA A 415 2.97 -26.35 17.64
CA ALA A 415 4.41 -26.17 17.53
C ALA A 415 4.81 -25.61 16.15
N TRP A 416 4.27 -26.20 15.08
CA TRP A 416 4.58 -25.77 13.71
C TRP A 416 3.93 -24.45 13.34
N VAL A 417 2.65 -24.24 13.66
CA VAL A 417 1.96 -22.98 13.35
C VAL A 417 2.63 -21.83 14.12
N LEU A 418 2.91 -22.01 15.41
CA LEU A 418 3.56 -20.98 16.22
C LEU A 418 4.98 -20.69 15.73
N PHE A 419 5.72 -21.71 15.30
CA PHE A 419 7.02 -21.52 14.65
C PHE A 419 6.92 -20.61 13.41
N THR A 420 5.94 -20.84 12.54
CA THR A 420 5.76 -19.98 11.34
C THR A 420 5.40 -18.55 11.73
N CYS A 421 4.46 -18.35 12.67
CA CYS A 421 4.06 -17.03 13.15
C CYS A 421 5.23 -16.25 13.76
N LEU A 422 5.99 -16.87 14.65
CA LEU A 422 7.12 -16.23 15.33
C LEU A 422 8.31 -15.99 14.40
N THR A 423 8.50 -16.84 13.40
CA THR A 423 9.50 -16.61 12.34
C THR A 423 9.08 -15.41 11.47
N PHE A 424 7.79 -15.27 11.16
CA PHE A 424 7.27 -14.08 10.47
C PHE A 424 7.41 -12.80 11.32
N PHE A 425 7.12 -12.88 12.62
CA PHE A 425 7.35 -11.77 13.55
C PHE A 425 8.83 -11.40 13.64
N SER A 426 9.73 -12.37 13.60
CA SER A 426 11.18 -12.14 13.59
C SER A 426 11.62 -11.26 12.42
N MET A 427 10.98 -11.39 11.25
CA MET A 427 11.22 -10.49 10.10
C MET A 427 10.76 -9.05 10.38
N HIS A 428 9.65 -8.85 11.08
CA HIS A 428 9.07 -7.51 11.34
C HIS A 428 9.68 -6.80 12.55
N LEU A 429 10.19 -7.56 13.51
CA LEU A 429 10.87 -7.04 14.70
C LEU A 429 12.38 -6.91 14.48
N HIS A 430 12.91 -7.49 13.39
CA HIS A 430 14.35 -7.61 13.12
C HIS A 430 15.09 -8.27 14.29
N GLN A 431 14.53 -9.36 14.82
CA GLN A 431 15.03 -10.08 16.00
C GLN A 431 14.85 -11.57 15.81
N ARG A 432 15.79 -12.38 16.30
CA ARG A 432 15.65 -13.85 16.31
C ARG A 432 14.85 -14.29 17.53
N LEU A 433 13.58 -14.66 17.33
CA LEU A 433 12.71 -15.13 18.42
C LEU A 433 12.82 -16.64 18.68
N ILE A 434 13.21 -17.41 17.67
CA ILE A 434 13.34 -18.87 17.73
C ILE A 434 14.77 -19.28 17.40
N GLU A 435 15.36 -20.08 18.27
CA GLU A 435 16.68 -20.64 18.10
C GLU A 435 16.66 -21.92 17.27
N HIS A 436 15.80 -22.88 17.61
CA HIS A 436 15.66 -24.14 16.89
C HIS A 436 14.21 -24.41 16.49
N PRO A 437 13.94 -24.88 15.26
CA PRO A 437 12.59 -25.21 14.81
C PRO A 437 11.99 -26.40 15.61
N PRO A 438 10.67 -26.64 15.49
CA PRO A 438 10.04 -27.84 16.04
C PRO A 438 10.74 -29.13 15.57
N ARG A 439 10.88 -30.10 16.48
CA ARG A 439 11.49 -31.41 16.18
C ARG A 439 10.46 -32.48 15.83
N VAL A 440 9.20 -32.26 16.19
CA VAL A 440 8.09 -33.13 15.81
C VAL A 440 7.84 -33.04 14.30
N PRO A 441 7.35 -34.10 13.64
CA PRO A 441 6.95 -34.01 12.24
C PRO A 441 5.93 -32.88 12.03
N PRO A 442 5.99 -32.15 10.89
CA PRO A 442 4.92 -31.24 10.49
C PRO A 442 3.56 -31.96 10.53
N PRO A 443 2.46 -31.24 10.80
CA PRO A 443 1.14 -31.83 10.74
C PRO A 443 0.92 -32.47 9.37
N GLU A 444 0.89 -33.81 9.33
CA GLU A 444 0.53 -34.54 8.12
C GLU A 444 -0.99 -34.49 7.95
N SER A 445 -1.47 -34.53 6.70
CA SER A 445 -2.88 -34.76 6.48
C SER A 445 -3.21 -36.19 6.98
N THR A 446 -3.84 -36.30 8.15
CA THR A 446 -4.43 -37.57 8.64
C THR A 446 -5.50 -38.11 7.68
N ILE A 447 -5.92 -37.27 6.72
CA ILE A 447 -6.61 -37.66 5.51
C ILE A 447 -5.66 -38.52 4.67
N HIS A 448 -5.65 -39.84 4.91
CA HIS A 448 -5.01 -40.79 4.02
C HIS A 448 -5.45 -40.52 2.58
N VAL A 449 -4.51 -40.07 1.74
CA VAL A 449 -4.68 -39.83 0.30
C VAL A 449 -4.83 -41.19 -0.39
N ALA A 450 -5.97 -41.86 -0.17
CA ALA A 450 -6.39 -43.01 -0.95
C ALA A 450 -7.33 -42.60 -2.10
N ARG A 451 -7.78 -41.33 -2.13
CA ARG A 451 -8.64 -40.78 -3.19
C ARG A 451 -8.03 -39.52 -3.80
N ASP A 452 -8.12 -39.42 -5.12
CA ASP A 452 -7.73 -38.24 -5.89
C ASP A 452 -8.58 -37.03 -5.43
N PRO A 453 -7.98 -35.90 -4.99
CA PRO A 453 -8.71 -34.68 -4.63
C PRO A 453 -9.65 -34.15 -5.74
N ARG A 454 -9.39 -34.55 -7.00
CA ARG A 454 -10.22 -34.24 -8.17
C ARG A 454 -11.44 -35.15 -8.31
N ASP A 455 -11.66 -36.10 -7.40
CA ASP A 455 -12.87 -36.91 -7.36
C ASP A 455 -14.11 -35.99 -7.21
N PRO A 456 -15.03 -35.98 -8.18
CA PRO A 456 -16.25 -35.18 -8.11
C PRO A 456 -17.21 -35.64 -6.99
N GLY A 457 -17.00 -36.84 -6.42
CA GLY A 457 -17.79 -37.36 -5.29
C GLY A 457 -17.40 -36.84 -3.90
N LEU A 458 -16.30 -36.08 -3.76
CA LEU A 458 -15.87 -35.51 -2.47
C LEU A 458 -16.68 -34.25 -2.11
N SER A 459 -17.08 -34.13 -0.84
CA SER A 459 -17.75 -32.93 -0.34
C SER A 459 -16.82 -31.71 -0.40
N LYS A 460 -17.40 -30.51 -0.51
CA LYS A 460 -16.64 -29.25 -0.52
C LYS A 460 -15.77 -29.10 0.72
N ASP A 461 -16.31 -29.45 1.90
CA ASP A 461 -15.59 -29.35 3.17
C ASP A 461 -14.37 -30.26 3.23
N TYR A 462 -14.47 -31.46 2.65
CA TYR A 462 -13.35 -32.39 2.59
C TYR A 462 -12.24 -31.88 1.65
N LYS A 463 -12.60 -31.31 0.48
CA LYS A 463 -11.62 -30.69 -0.43
C LYS A 463 -10.90 -29.51 0.22
N ARG A 464 -11.64 -28.67 0.96
CA ARG A 464 -11.08 -27.54 1.73
C ARG A 464 -10.06 -28.04 2.75
N ARG A 465 -10.38 -29.08 3.54
CA ARG A 465 -9.46 -29.64 4.54
C ARG A 465 -8.16 -30.19 3.94
N ILE A 466 -8.24 -30.83 2.78
CA ILE A 466 -7.03 -31.29 2.07
C ILE A 466 -6.18 -30.08 1.67
N TYR A 467 -6.80 -29.09 1.04
CA TYR A 467 -6.10 -27.88 0.60
C TYR A 467 -5.44 -27.14 1.77
N ASP A 468 -6.15 -26.94 2.88
CA ASP A 468 -5.64 -26.25 4.07
C ASP A 468 -4.44 -26.99 4.69
N ALA A 469 -4.48 -28.33 4.71
CA ALA A 469 -3.37 -29.15 5.21
C ALA A 469 -2.14 -29.06 4.29
N GLU A 470 -2.34 -29.08 2.97
CA GLU A 470 -1.26 -28.86 2.00
C GLU A 470 -0.68 -27.45 2.10
N LEU A 471 -1.55 -26.45 2.27
CA LEU A 471 -1.15 -25.06 2.45
C LEU A 471 -0.26 -24.92 3.69
N LEU A 472 -0.69 -25.44 4.84
CA LEU A 472 0.09 -25.41 6.07
C LEU A 472 1.46 -26.09 5.89
N ARG A 473 1.51 -27.23 5.20
CA ARG A 473 2.75 -27.93 4.91
C ARG A 473 3.72 -27.05 4.09
N GLU A 474 3.24 -26.40 3.04
CA GLU A 474 4.09 -25.53 2.21
C GLU A 474 4.51 -24.25 2.95
N TYR A 475 3.65 -23.70 3.82
CA TYR A 475 4.02 -22.64 4.77
C TYR A 475 5.17 -23.10 5.67
N CYS A 476 5.06 -24.24 6.34
CA CYS A 476 6.13 -24.74 7.21
C CYS A 476 7.45 -24.92 6.44
N ARG A 477 7.41 -25.47 5.22
CA ARG A 477 8.60 -25.65 4.37
C ARG A 477 9.26 -24.33 3.99
N LEU A 478 8.47 -23.32 3.61
CA LEU A 478 8.99 -21.98 3.30
C LEU A 478 9.64 -21.35 4.53
N PHE A 479 8.95 -21.41 5.67
CA PHE A 479 9.41 -20.76 6.90
C PHE A 479 10.63 -21.42 7.52
N LEU A 480 10.94 -22.68 7.21
CA LEU A 480 12.25 -23.27 7.53
C LEU A 480 13.39 -22.58 6.78
N ILE A 481 13.20 -22.25 5.50
CA ILE A 481 14.22 -21.50 4.72
C ILE A 481 14.36 -20.08 5.26
N ILE A 482 13.24 -19.42 5.58
CA ILE A 482 13.24 -18.07 6.16
C ILE A 482 13.87 -18.06 7.55
N HIS A 483 13.67 -19.09 8.36
CA HIS A 483 14.29 -19.23 9.69
C HIS A 483 15.81 -19.32 9.60
N ASP A 484 16.35 -20.12 8.66
CA ASP A 484 17.81 -20.17 8.41
C ASP A 484 18.36 -18.79 8.03
N MET A 485 17.61 -18.02 7.24
CA MET A 485 17.98 -16.64 6.89
C MET A 485 18.01 -15.74 8.13
N ILE A 486 16.95 -15.78 8.95
CA ILE A 486 16.84 -14.99 10.19
C ILE A 486 17.98 -15.32 11.15
N GLN A 487 18.39 -16.58 11.24
CA GLN A 487 19.52 -16.98 12.07
C GLN A 487 20.83 -16.28 11.66
N VAL A 488 21.06 -16.07 10.36
CA VAL A 488 22.23 -15.33 9.88
C VAL A 488 22.06 -13.83 10.04
N MET A 489 20.86 -13.28 9.74
CA MET A 489 20.60 -11.84 9.78
C MET A 489 20.61 -11.26 11.21
N TYR A 490 20.02 -12.01 12.17
CA TYR A 490 19.74 -11.56 13.53
C TYR A 490 20.33 -12.51 14.59
N GLY A 491 21.34 -13.31 14.21
CA GLY A 491 22.03 -14.23 15.10
C GLY A 491 22.88 -13.53 16.17
N VAL A 492 23.40 -14.33 17.10
CA VAL A 492 24.21 -13.86 18.24
C VAL A 492 25.62 -13.41 17.81
N GLU A 493 26.03 -13.76 16.58
CA GLU A 493 27.30 -13.32 16.02
C GLU A 493 27.35 -11.79 15.90
N ARG A 494 28.44 -11.16 16.35
CA ARG A 494 28.60 -9.69 16.44
C ARG A 494 28.61 -8.95 15.09
N THR A 495 28.26 -9.62 14.00
CA THR A 495 28.17 -9.03 12.67
C THR A 495 26.89 -8.22 12.55
N PRO A 496 26.98 -6.89 12.29
CA PRO A 496 25.80 -6.10 11.99
C PRO A 496 25.07 -6.67 10.77
N TYR A 497 23.73 -6.62 10.77
CA TYR A 497 22.89 -7.16 9.68
C TYR A 497 23.38 -6.72 8.29
N ALA A 498 23.77 -5.46 8.11
CA ALA A 498 24.30 -4.93 6.84
C ALA A 498 25.51 -5.72 6.26
N LYS A 499 26.24 -6.46 7.09
CA LYS A 499 27.43 -7.26 6.74
C LYS A 499 27.24 -8.77 6.95
N ALA A 500 26.10 -9.19 7.50
CA ALA A 500 25.87 -10.58 7.89
C ALA A 500 25.68 -11.51 6.67
N ILE A 501 25.04 -11.00 5.60
CA ILE A 501 24.79 -11.77 4.39
C ILE A 501 25.97 -11.65 3.43
N THR A 502 26.52 -12.82 3.04
CA THR A 502 27.50 -12.92 1.95
C THR A 502 26.81 -13.25 0.63
N LEU A 503 27.44 -12.93 -0.50
CA LEU A 503 26.90 -13.26 -1.82
C LEU A 503 26.66 -14.78 -1.99
N ALA A 504 27.59 -15.60 -1.53
CA ALA A 504 27.48 -17.06 -1.62
C ALA A 504 26.30 -17.60 -0.81
N PHE A 505 26.08 -17.08 0.41
CA PHE A 505 24.93 -17.44 1.23
C PHE A 505 23.61 -17.00 0.58
N ALA A 506 23.55 -15.78 0.05
CA ALA A 506 22.36 -15.27 -0.63
C ALA A 506 22.03 -16.09 -1.88
N GLU A 507 23.03 -16.42 -2.70
CA GLU A 507 22.83 -17.23 -3.90
C GLU A 507 22.34 -18.64 -3.57
N GLU A 508 22.93 -19.30 -2.57
CA GLU A 508 22.52 -20.65 -2.17
C GLU A 508 21.12 -20.68 -1.56
N THR A 509 20.81 -19.70 -0.71
CA THR A 509 19.47 -19.54 -0.13
C THR A 509 18.44 -19.23 -1.21
N TYR A 510 18.77 -18.40 -2.19
CA TYR A 510 17.86 -18.08 -3.29
C TYR A 510 17.56 -19.31 -4.15
N LYS A 511 18.54 -20.19 -4.40
CA LYS A 511 18.27 -21.48 -5.06
C LYS A 511 17.29 -22.34 -4.27
N ARG A 512 17.43 -22.41 -2.95
CA ARG A 512 16.49 -23.15 -2.08
C ARG A 512 15.07 -22.60 -2.19
N LEU A 513 14.93 -21.27 -2.21
CA LEU A 513 13.65 -20.61 -2.43
C LEU A 513 13.07 -20.96 -3.81
N LEU A 514 13.86 -20.85 -4.89
CA LEU A 514 13.43 -21.22 -6.25
C LEU A 514 12.99 -22.69 -6.34
N MET A 515 13.78 -23.61 -5.79
CA MET A 515 13.44 -25.04 -5.76
C MET A 515 12.17 -25.32 -4.95
N TRP A 516 11.96 -24.60 -3.85
CA TRP A 516 10.72 -24.69 -3.08
C TRP A 516 9.53 -24.23 -3.93
N ALA A 517 9.64 -23.07 -4.60
CA ALA A 517 8.58 -22.52 -5.43
C ALA A 517 8.24 -23.43 -6.63
N ASP A 518 9.25 -24.01 -7.28
CA ASP A 518 9.08 -24.96 -8.37
C ASP A 518 8.41 -26.28 -7.93
N SER A 519 8.45 -26.58 -6.62
CA SER A 519 7.83 -27.77 -6.03
C SER A 519 6.39 -27.56 -5.55
N LEU A 520 5.85 -26.34 -5.68
CA LEU A 520 4.49 -26.04 -5.24
C LEU A 520 3.44 -26.79 -6.07
N PRO A 521 2.33 -27.23 -5.45
CA PRO A 521 1.17 -27.73 -6.18
C PRO A 521 0.65 -26.69 -7.19
N LEU A 522 0.15 -27.14 -8.34
CA LEU A 522 -0.35 -26.26 -9.39
C LEU A 522 -1.57 -25.45 -8.93
N GLU A 523 -2.33 -25.98 -7.96
CA GLU A 523 -3.47 -25.33 -7.31
C GLU A 523 -3.05 -24.06 -6.54
N MET A 524 -1.78 -23.97 -6.12
CA MET A 524 -1.20 -22.83 -5.43
C MET A 524 -0.39 -21.91 -6.37
N ALA A 525 -0.40 -22.18 -7.68
CA ALA A 525 0.24 -21.33 -8.67
C ALA A 525 -0.45 -19.96 -8.74
N GLN A 526 0.33 -18.89 -8.95
CA GLN A 526 -0.22 -17.56 -9.19
C GLN A 526 -1.05 -17.55 -10.49
N GLY A 527 -2.31 -17.13 -10.42
CA GLY A 527 -3.23 -17.08 -11.56
C GLY A 527 -4.70 -16.93 -11.14
N ASP A 528 -5.62 -17.04 -12.10
CA ASP A 528 -7.07 -16.79 -11.89
C ASP A 528 -7.74 -17.70 -10.86
N GLN A 529 -7.16 -18.88 -10.58
CA GLN A 529 -7.67 -19.85 -9.60
C GLN A 529 -6.91 -19.81 -8.27
N CYS A 530 -5.90 -18.94 -8.13
CA CYS A 530 -5.14 -18.79 -6.90
C CYS A 530 -6.06 -18.32 -5.79
N THR A 531 -6.02 -18.95 -4.61
CA THR A 531 -6.73 -18.43 -3.44
C THR A 531 -5.99 -17.24 -2.84
N HIS A 532 -6.68 -16.41 -2.05
CA HIS A 532 -6.01 -15.32 -1.34
C HIS A 532 -4.93 -15.86 -0.38
N HIS A 533 -5.13 -17.05 0.20
CA HIS A 533 -4.14 -17.74 1.04
C HIS A 533 -2.87 -18.14 0.28
N ALA A 534 -3.02 -18.70 -0.93
CA ALA A 534 -1.85 -18.99 -1.76
C ALA A 534 -1.14 -17.69 -2.19
N MET A 535 -1.88 -16.61 -2.42
CA MET A 535 -1.27 -15.31 -2.71
C MET A 535 -0.45 -14.77 -1.52
N LEU A 536 -0.92 -14.98 -0.28
CA LEU A 536 -0.16 -14.64 0.93
C LEU A 536 1.13 -15.46 1.06
N LEU A 537 1.12 -16.73 0.65
CA LEU A 537 2.32 -17.55 0.58
C LEU A 537 3.35 -16.97 -0.40
N HIS A 538 2.90 -16.53 -1.58
CA HIS A 538 3.74 -15.83 -2.57
C HIS A 538 4.25 -14.47 -2.07
N ILE A 539 3.45 -13.75 -1.26
CA ILE A 539 3.91 -12.55 -0.57
C ILE A 539 5.10 -12.92 0.32
N CYS A 540 4.95 -13.86 1.26
CA CYS A 540 6.04 -14.28 2.16
C CYS A 540 7.32 -14.66 1.40
N TYR A 541 7.17 -15.39 0.29
CA TYR A 541 8.28 -15.76 -0.58
C TYR A 541 9.06 -14.53 -1.12
N HIS A 542 8.35 -13.56 -1.70
CA HIS A 542 9.00 -12.36 -2.24
C HIS A 542 9.55 -11.44 -1.16
N LEU A 543 8.91 -11.37 0.02
CA LEU A 543 9.44 -10.61 1.16
C LEU A 543 10.79 -11.18 1.61
N ALA A 544 10.91 -12.51 1.71
CA ALA A 544 12.16 -13.16 2.07
C ALA A 544 13.28 -12.82 1.08
N ILE A 545 13.01 -12.88 -0.22
CA ILE A 545 14.01 -12.51 -1.25
C ILE A 545 14.43 -11.06 -1.11
N ILE A 546 13.46 -10.15 -0.92
CA ILE A 546 13.74 -8.72 -0.75
C ILE A 546 14.66 -8.50 0.45
N ASP A 547 14.40 -9.11 1.61
CA ASP A 547 15.26 -9.02 2.79
C ASP A 547 16.66 -9.61 2.54
N LEU A 548 16.72 -10.81 1.96
CA LEU A 548 17.96 -11.52 1.67
C LEU A 548 18.94 -10.65 0.87
N PHE A 549 18.44 -9.98 -0.17
CA PHE A 549 19.26 -9.19 -1.07
C PHE A 549 19.39 -7.72 -0.65
N ARG A 550 18.52 -7.19 0.22
CA ARG A 550 18.56 -5.77 0.66
C ARG A 550 19.92 -5.38 1.25
N SER A 551 20.52 -6.24 2.07
CA SER A 551 21.81 -5.97 2.69
C SER A 551 22.96 -5.92 1.66
N LEU A 552 22.91 -6.77 0.63
CA LEU A 552 23.89 -6.77 -0.47
C LEU A 552 23.84 -5.50 -1.31
N LEU A 553 22.67 -4.84 -1.43
CA LEU A 553 22.54 -3.56 -2.15
C LEU A 553 23.39 -2.44 -1.53
N ARG A 554 23.74 -2.56 -0.25
CA ARG A 554 24.55 -1.58 0.49
C ARG A 554 26.03 -1.92 0.56
N GLN A 555 26.41 -3.14 0.19
CA GLN A 555 27.80 -3.57 0.23
C GLN A 555 28.53 -3.07 -1.03
N ASN A 556 29.77 -2.62 -0.88
CA ASN A 556 30.53 -2.08 -2.01
C ASN A 556 30.80 -3.17 -3.07
N GLY A 557 30.37 -2.93 -4.31
CA GLY A 557 30.62 -3.82 -5.46
C GLY A 557 29.72 -5.06 -5.55
N ALA A 558 29.13 -5.51 -4.44
CA ALA A 558 28.20 -6.64 -4.42
C ALA A 558 26.95 -6.47 -5.32
N PRO A 559 26.28 -5.30 -5.41
CA PRO A 559 25.02 -5.16 -6.15
C PRO A 559 25.11 -5.54 -7.63
N ARG A 560 26.32 -5.40 -8.21
CA ARG A 560 26.60 -5.65 -9.63
C ARG A 560 27.43 -6.92 -9.85
N GLN A 561 27.73 -7.66 -8.78
CA GLN A 561 28.46 -8.90 -8.92
C GLN A 561 27.54 -9.96 -9.54
N GLN A 562 28.05 -10.66 -10.56
CA GLN A 562 27.31 -11.70 -11.24
C GLN A 562 27.09 -12.90 -10.31
N LEU A 563 25.87 -13.45 -10.34
CA LEU A 563 25.46 -14.69 -9.70
C LEU A 563 25.74 -15.87 -10.66
N PRO A 564 26.77 -16.70 -10.42
CA PRO A 564 27.19 -17.74 -11.37
C PRO A 564 26.14 -18.82 -11.64
N ALA A 565 25.15 -19.00 -10.77
CA ALA A 565 24.09 -20.00 -10.95
C ALA A 565 23.13 -19.69 -12.11
N PHE A 566 23.10 -18.45 -12.62
CA PHE A 566 22.17 -18.01 -13.65
C PHE A 566 22.86 -17.84 -15.00
N LYS A 567 22.11 -18.02 -16.10
CA LYS A 567 22.69 -17.90 -17.45
C LYS A 567 22.76 -16.44 -17.92
N SER A 568 21.87 -15.58 -17.44
CA SER A 568 21.88 -14.16 -17.75
C SER A 568 23.16 -13.50 -17.23
N ALA A 569 23.80 -12.71 -18.08
CA ALA A 569 24.90 -11.84 -17.68
C ALA A 569 24.44 -10.69 -16.76
N GLU A 570 23.12 -10.43 -16.71
CA GLU A 570 22.48 -9.42 -15.87
C GLU A 570 21.99 -10.01 -14.54
N ALA A 571 22.32 -11.27 -14.23
CA ALA A 571 21.97 -11.91 -12.97
C ALA A 571 22.82 -11.36 -11.82
N THR A 572 22.36 -10.30 -11.17
CA THR A 572 23.03 -9.66 -10.04
C THR A 572 22.10 -9.54 -8.83
N PRO A 573 22.61 -9.30 -7.61
CA PRO A 573 21.78 -9.00 -6.44
C PRO A 573 20.73 -7.91 -6.67
N ASP A 574 21.10 -6.83 -7.37
CA ASP A 574 20.17 -5.74 -7.72
C ASP A 574 19.05 -6.22 -8.65
N ALA A 575 19.37 -7.04 -9.65
CA ALA A 575 18.39 -7.61 -10.56
C ALA A 575 17.43 -8.58 -9.87
N VAL A 576 17.92 -9.40 -8.92
CA VAL A 576 17.06 -10.32 -8.13
C VAL A 576 16.10 -9.51 -7.26
N TYR A 577 16.62 -8.52 -6.53
CA TYR A 577 15.81 -7.62 -5.71
C TYR A 577 14.74 -6.91 -6.54
N ALA A 578 15.13 -6.33 -7.68
CA ALA A 578 14.21 -5.64 -8.58
C ALA A 578 13.12 -6.56 -9.14
N ALA A 579 13.47 -7.80 -9.53
CA ALA A 579 12.51 -8.79 -10.02
C ALA A 579 11.45 -9.13 -8.96
N SER A 580 11.85 -9.34 -7.70
CA SER A 580 10.88 -9.60 -6.61
C SER A 580 10.05 -8.38 -6.23
N VAL A 581 10.61 -7.16 -6.28
CA VAL A 581 9.82 -5.92 -6.13
C VAL A 581 8.80 -5.77 -7.26
N ASN A 582 9.16 -6.10 -8.50
CA ASN A 582 8.25 -6.08 -9.64
C ASN A 582 7.13 -7.12 -9.50
N GLN A 583 7.41 -8.31 -8.97
CA GLN A 583 6.37 -9.27 -8.62
C GLN A 583 5.46 -8.73 -7.51
N LEU A 584 6.03 -8.11 -6.46
CA LEU A 584 5.25 -7.54 -5.36
C LEU A 584 4.30 -6.41 -5.83
N LYS A 585 4.74 -5.55 -6.75
CA LYS A 585 3.89 -4.54 -7.43
C LYS A 585 2.64 -5.19 -8.05
N ARG A 586 2.84 -6.30 -8.78
CA ARG A 586 1.75 -7.02 -9.47
C ARG A 586 0.84 -7.75 -8.47
N ILE A 587 1.43 -8.39 -7.46
CA ILE A 587 0.70 -9.07 -6.39
C ILE A 587 -0.18 -8.08 -5.62
N VAL A 588 0.34 -6.92 -5.20
CA VAL A 588 -0.45 -5.91 -4.45
C VAL A 588 -1.63 -5.41 -5.29
N LEU A 589 -1.42 -5.14 -6.58
CA LEU A 589 -2.48 -4.74 -7.49
C LEU A 589 -3.55 -5.83 -7.63
N PHE A 590 -3.12 -7.04 -7.96
CA PHE A 590 -4.00 -8.17 -8.17
C PHE A 590 -4.78 -8.51 -6.89
N TYR A 591 -4.11 -8.47 -5.73
CA TYR A 591 -4.73 -8.79 -4.46
C TYR A 591 -5.81 -7.77 -4.10
N ARG A 592 -5.49 -6.48 -4.26
CA ARG A 592 -6.43 -5.39 -4.03
C ARG A 592 -7.64 -5.43 -4.96
N GLN A 593 -7.44 -5.87 -6.20
CA GLN A 593 -8.49 -5.92 -7.21
C GLN A 593 -9.41 -7.13 -7.06
N ASN A 594 -8.84 -8.31 -6.82
CA ASN A 594 -9.57 -9.58 -6.98
C ASN A 594 -10.01 -10.21 -5.66
N TYR A 595 -9.44 -9.79 -4.52
CA TYR A 595 -9.79 -10.35 -3.21
C TYR A 595 -10.46 -9.31 -2.30
N PRO A 596 -11.73 -9.51 -1.90
CA PRO A 596 -12.37 -8.66 -0.90
C PRO A 596 -11.62 -8.67 0.44
N GLU A 597 -10.88 -9.74 0.73
CA GLU A 597 -10.02 -9.90 1.90
C GLU A 597 -8.96 -8.80 2.02
N SER A 598 -8.64 -8.09 0.93
CA SER A 598 -7.79 -6.89 0.98
C SER A 598 -8.30 -5.82 1.95
N SER A 599 -9.57 -5.85 2.36
CA SER A 599 -10.15 -4.92 3.32
C SER A 599 -10.14 -5.39 4.77
N TYR A 600 -10.12 -6.69 5.05
CA TYR A 600 -10.36 -7.24 6.39
C TYR A 600 -9.39 -8.35 6.83
N CYS A 601 -8.52 -8.85 5.94
CA CYS A 601 -7.43 -9.74 6.30
C CYS A 601 -6.16 -8.91 6.54
N PHE A 602 -5.53 -9.03 7.71
CA PHE A 602 -4.34 -8.23 8.03
C PHE A 602 -3.04 -8.80 7.46
N PHE A 603 -3.00 -10.10 7.13
CA PHE A 603 -1.75 -10.81 6.81
C PHE A 603 -1.00 -10.29 5.57
N TRP A 604 -1.70 -9.65 4.62
CA TRP A 604 -1.06 -9.08 3.43
C TRP A 604 -0.41 -7.70 3.66
N GLN A 605 -0.58 -7.09 4.83
CA GLN A 605 -0.08 -5.75 5.12
C GLN A 605 1.44 -5.63 4.91
N SER A 606 2.19 -6.71 5.11
CA SER A 606 3.64 -6.73 4.92
C SER A 606 4.04 -6.52 3.46
N ALA A 607 3.20 -6.93 2.50
CA ALA A 607 3.39 -6.60 1.09
C ALA A 607 3.35 -5.09 0.86
N LEU A 608 2.42 -4.39 1.51
CA LEU A 608 2.29 -2.94 1.43
C LEU A 608 3.51 -2.24 2.04
N LEU A 609 3.97 -2.70 3.21
CA LEU A 609 5.14 -2.13 3.90
C LEU A 609 6.39 -2.21 3.03
N TYR A 610 6.67 -3.39 2.48
CA TYR A 610 7.88 -3.66 1.70
C TYR A 610 7.82 -2.94 0.35
N LEU A 611 6.65 -2.93 -0.30
CA LEU A 611 6.48 -2.20 -1.55
C LEU A 611 6.64 -0.70 -1.33
N ALA A 612 6.05 -0.12 -0.28
CA ALA A 612 6.19 1.30 0.05
C ALA A 612 7.66 1.69 0.31
N ASN A 613 8.40 0.87 1.07
CA ASN A 613 9.85 1.07 1.27
C ASN A 613 10.61 1.07 -0.07
N ALA A 614 10.34 0.10 -0.95
CA ALA A 614 10.98 0.02 -2.26
C ALA A 614 10.62 1.23 -3.15
N MET A 615 9.39 1.73 -3.09
CA MET A 615 8.96 2.92 -3.84
C MET A 615 9.65 4.19 -3.33
N LEU A 616 9.78 4.35 -2.00
CA LEU A 616 10.53 5.47 -1.41
C LEU A 616 12.03 5.40 -1.71
N ALA A 617 12.61 4.21 -1.86
CA ALA A 617 13.99 4.04 -2.30
C ALA A 617 14.16 4.43 -3.79
N ALA A 618 13.25 3.96 -4.66
CA ALA A 618 13.27 4.26 -6.09
C ALA A 618 13.11 5.76 -6.39
N ALA A 619 12.31 6.47 -5.58
CA ALA A 619 12.07 7.91 -5.74
C ALA A 619 13.33 8.79 -5.65
N LYS A 620 14.44 8.29 -5.06
CA LYS A 620 15.70 9.03 -4.90
C LYS A 620 16.67 8.87 -6.08
N ILE A 621 16.49 7.85 -6.91
CA ILE A 621 17.46 7.43 -7.95
C ILE A 621 17.24 8.18 -9.29
N SER A 622 16.32 9.16 -9.33
CA SER A 622 15.63 9.69 -10.52
C SER A 622 16.51 9.89 -11.76
N GLY A 623 16.38 8.92 -12.65
CA GLY A 623 16.55 8.98 -14.09
C GLY A 623 15.63 7.93 -14.71
N HIS A 624 14.31 8.19 -14.69
CA HIS A 624 13.19 7.48 -15.35
C HIS A 624 12.18 6.72 -14.46
N VAL A 625 10.90 7.04 -14.74
CA VAL A 625 9.61 6.42 -14.39
C VAL A 625 9.01 6.76 -13.00
N PRO A 626 7.97 7.60 -12.93
CA PRO A 626 7.30 8.01 -11.69
C PRO A 626 6.22 7.02 -11.21
N GLU A 627 6.33 5.74 -11.62
CA GLU A 627 5.44 4.65 -11.17
C GLU A 627 5.45 4.48 -9.64
N TRP A 628 6.54 4.87 -8.99
CA TRP A 628 6.66 4.79 -7.54
C TRP A 628 5.55 5.57 -6.82
N ARG A 629 5.11 6.71 -7.40
CA ARG A 629 4.04 7.56 -6.84
C ARG A 629 2.73 6.78 -6.74
N PHE A 630 2.40 6.07 -7.82
CA PHE A 630 1.19 5.25 -7.90
C PHE A 630 1.18 4.14 -6.86
N TYR A 631 2.23 3.32 -6.85
CA TYR A 631 2.31 2.18 -5.93
C TYR A 631 2.41 2.62 -4.47
N PHE A 632 3.11 3.72 -4.19
CA PHE A 632 3.16 4.29 -2.84
C PHE A 632 1.76 4.74 -2.38
N ARG A 633 1.01 5.46 -3.23
CA ARG A 633 -0.37 5.87 -2.94
C ARG A 633 -1.29 4.67 -2.77
N LEU A 634 -1.17 3.64 -3.62
CA LEU A 634 -1.91 2.39 -3.48
C LEU A 634 -1.66 1.72 -2.13
N CYS A 635 -0.41 1.73 -1.64
CA CYS A 635 -0.08 1.24 -0.31
C CYS A 635 -0.75 2.07 0.79
N MET A 636 -0.67 3.41 0.71
CA MET A 636 -1.34 4.30 1.68
C MET A 636 -2.85 4.06 1.73
N THR A 637 -3.52 4.02 0.58
CA THR A 637 -4.96 3.75 0.46
C THR A 637 -5.34 2.38 1.04
N SER A 638 -4.51 1.38 0.80
CA SER A 638 -4.74 0.04 1.33
C SER A 638 -4.60 0.01 2.85
N TYR A 639 -3.62 0.71 3.43
CA TYR A 639 -3.53 0.89 4.87
C TYR A 639 -4.69 1.72 5.45
N GLN A 640 -5.16 2.76 4.78
CA GLN A 640 -6.35 3.51 5.17
C GLN A 640 -7.61 2.62 5.21
N THR A 641 -7.67 1.61 4.34
CA THR A 641 -8.74 0.61 4.36
C THR A 641 -8.58 -0.34 5.54
N LEU A 642 -7.39 -0.90 5.74
CA LEU A 642 -7.11 -1.81 6.87
C LEU A 642 -7.29 -1.13 8.23
N TYR A 643 -7.10 0.18 8.31
CA TYR A 643 -7.27 0.96 9.54
C TYR A 643 -8.66 0.83 10.19
N THR A 644 -9.70 0.48 9.41
CA THR A 644 -11.03 0.22 9.97
C THR A 644 -11.00 -0.90 11.01
N GLY A 645 -10.29 -2.00 10.74
CA GLY A 645 -10.16 -3.13 11.66
C GLY A 645 -8.87 -3.14 12.48
N PHE A 646 -7.77 -2.65 11.90
CA PHE A 646 -6.41 -2.83 12.41
C PHE A 646 -5.70 -1.50 12.62
N ARG A 647 -5.61 -1.06 13.87
CA ARG A 647 -5.05 0.26 14.23
C ARG A 647 -3.56 0.42 13.90
N LEU A 648 -2.80 -0.67 13.88
CA LEU A 648 -1.39 -0.66 13.45
C LEU A 648 -1.21 -0.03 12.07
N ALA A 649 -2.20 -0.15 11.18
CA ALA A 649 -2.17 0.49 9.86
C ALA A 649 -2.00 2.02 9.94
N LYS A 650 -2.57 2.69 10.95
CA LYS A 650 -2.36 4.13 11.19
C LYS A 650 -0.91 4.40 11.57
N GLY A 651 -0.35 3.64 12.52
CA GLY A 651 1.05 3.77 12.93
C GLY A 651 2.00 3.63 11.74
N ILE A 652 1.86 2.57 10.94
CA ILE A 652 2.67 2.35 9.74
C ILE A 652 2.49 3.48 8.72
N THR A 653 1.25 3.92 8.46
CA THR A 653 1.00 5.02 7.52
C THR A 653 1.71 6.30 7.96
N LEU A 654 1.58 6.68 9.23
CA LEU A 654 2.24 7.87 9.77
C LEU A 654 3.77 7.78 9.69
N SER A 655 4.35 6.61 9.98
CA SER A 655 5.77 6.35 9.82
C SER A 655 6.22 6.51 8.35
N LEU A 656 5.46 5.95 7.39
CA LEU A 656 5.76 6.08 5.96
C LEU A 656 5.64 7.52 5.46
N LEU A 657 4.68 8.30 5.98
CA LEU A 657 4.58 9.74 5.71
C LEU A 657 5.80 10.50 6.25
N SER A 658 6.28 10.16 7.45
CA SER A 658 7.53 10.69 8.02
C SER A 658 8.71 10.46 7.07
N MET A 659 8.88 9.23 6.60
CA MET A 659 9.94 8.85 5.67
C MET A 659 9.81 9.57 4.31
N ALA A 660 8.58 9.75 3.81
CA ALA A 660 8.33 10.45 2.55
C ALA A 660 8.67 11.95 2.63
N LEU A 661 8.32 12.60 3.74
CA LEU A 661 8.68 14.00 4.02
C LEU A 661 10.19 14.18 4.14
N GLU A 662 10.87 13.30 4.89
CA GLU A 662 12.32 13.37 5.08
C GLU A 662 13.08 13.22 3.75
N LYS A 663 12.56 12.37 2.85
CA LYS A 663 13.13 12.17 1.51
C LYS A 663 12.76 13.28 0.52
N GLY A 664 11.88 14.21 0.88
CA GLY A 664 11.42 15.30 0.00
C GLY A 664 10.57 14.82 -1.18
N VAL A 665 9.97 13.63 -1.08
CA VAL A 665 9.17 13.03 -2.17
C VAL A 665 7.66 13.29 -2.00
N MET A 666 7.27 13.89 -0.88
CA MET A 666 5.91 14.30 -0.56
C MET A 666 5.96 15.64 0.14
N ASP A 667 4.97 16.51 -0.11
CA ASP A 667 4.85 17.78 0.60
C ASP A 667 3.99 17.64 1.87
N ILE A 668 4.08 18.64 2.74
CA ILE A 668 3.39 18.62 4.02
C ILE A 668 1.85 18.73 3.88
N PRO A 669 1.28 19.57 2.99
CA PRO A 669 -0.16 19.57 2.72
C PRO A 669 -0.71 18.20 2.34
N GLN A 670 -0.02 17.44 1.48
CA GLN A 670 -0.38 16.08 1.09
C GLN A 670 -0.35 15.12 2.28
N ALA A 671 0.73 15.14 3.06
CA ALA A 671 0.85 14.32 4.26
C ALA A 671 -0.25 14.63 5.30
N ARG A 672 -0.62 15.91 5.47
CA ARG A 672 -1.75 16.32 6.34
C ARG A 672 -3.09 15.82 5.81
N ALA A 673 -3.31 15.83 4.49
CA ALA A 673 -4.55 15.34 3.91
C ALA A 673 -4.76 13.84 4.18
N ILE A 674 -3.70 13.03 4.01
CA ILE A 674 -3.74 11.58 4.30
C ILE A 674 -4.01 11.33 5.79
N ARG A 675 -3.33 12.07 6.70
CA ARG A 675 -3.60 11.96 8.14
C ARG A 675 -5.04 12.33 8.48
N LYS A 676 -5.55 13.44 7.94
CA LYS A 676 -6.91 13.90 8.22
C LYS A 676 -7.95 12.87 7.78
N ASP A 677 -7.74 12.17 6.67
CA ASP A 677 -8.60 11.05 6.26
C ASP A 677 -8.57 9.90 7.27
N LEU A 678 -7.39 9.53 7.80
CA LEU A 678 -7.28 8.53 8.87
C LEU A 678 -8.04 8.96 10.14
N GLU A 679 -7.90 10.22 10.58
CA GLU A 679 -8.63 10.77 11.72
C GLU A 679 -10.16 10.77 11.49
N LEU A 680 -10.62 11.00 10.27
CA LEU A 680 -12.04 10.93 9.96
C LEU A 680 -12.59 9.50 10.04
N ARG A 681 -11.77 8.50 9.73
CA ARG A 681 -12.09 7.07 9.87
C ARG A 681 -12.01 6.59 11.32
N SER A 682 -11.29 7.30 12.19
CA SER A 682 -11.09 6.93 13.59
C SER A 682 -12.32 7.15 14.47
N LYS A 683 -13.44 7.66 13.94
CA LYS A 683 -14.66 7.92 14.71
C LYS A 683 -15.28 6.69 15.39
N HIS A 684 -14.86 5.48 15.01
CA HIS A 684 -15.26 4.21 15.61
C HIS A 684 -14.27 3.67 16.65
N HIS A 685 -13.14 4.36 16.86
CA HIS A 685 -12.03 3.91 17.70
C HIS A 685 -11.98 4.71 19.01
N GLU A 686 -12.52 4.16 20.11
CA GLU A 686 -12.60 4.82 21.42
C GLU A 686 -11.31 4.80 22.27
N LEU A 687 -10.19 4.27 21.75
CA LEU A 687 -8.98 3.96 22.55
C LEU A 687 -7.76 4.76 22.09
N SER A 688 -6.76 4.84 22.97
CA SER A 688 -5.49 5.58 22.84
C SER A 688 -4.75 5.37 21.51
N ASP A 689 -4.05 6.42 21.05
CA ASP A 689 -3.28 6.50 19.79
C ASP A 689 -1.89 5.82 19.86
N LEU A 690 -1.79 4.74 20.63
CA LEU A 690 -0.53 4.01 20.80
C LEU A 690 -0.14 3.25 19.51
N VAL A 691 1.16 3.05 19.33
CA VAL A 691 1.76 2.29 18.22
C VAL A 691 2.73 1.27 18.82
N PRO A 692 2.88 0.05 18.26
CA PRO A 692 3.80 -0.93 18.83
C PRO A 692 5.25 -0.44 18.81
N VAL A 693 5.91 -0.56 19.96
CA VAL A 693 7.24 0.04 20.24
C VAL A 693 8.32 -0.51 19.31
N SER A 694 8.35 -1.82 19.04
CA SER A 694 9.48 -2.46 18.35
C SER A 694 9.19 -2.84 16.90
N TRP A 695 8.05 -2.42 16.34
CA TRP A 695 7.67 -2.77 14.98
C TRP A 695 8.50 -1.96 13.97
N VAL A 696 9.31 -2.62 13.14
CA VAL A 696 10.18 -1.95 12.17
C VAL A 696 9.38 -1.51 10.96
N VAL A 697 9.53 -0.24 10.57
CA VAL A 697 8.87 0.33 9.37
C VAL A 697 9.88 0.81 8.34
N ASP A 698 10.96 1.49 8.75
CA ASP A 698 12.04 1.85 7.84
C ASP A 698 13.03 0.69 7.71
N LEU A 699 12.78 -0.18 6.74
CA LEU A 699 13.55 -1.41 6.57
C LEU A 699 15.01 -1.17 6.16
N ASP A 700 15.25 0.02 5.61
CA ASP A 700 16.56 0.49 5.16
C ASP A 700 17.36 1.05 6.34
N LEU A 701 16.75 1.88 7.17
CA LEU A 701 17.35 2.42 8.39
C LEU A 701 17.62 1.31 9.41
N ALA A 702 16.77 0.29 9.49
CA ALA A 702 16.88 -0.80 10.45
C ALA A 702 18.18 -1.61 10.36
N MET A 703 18.85 -1.61 9.20
CA MET A 703 20.16 -2.24 9.04
C MET A 703 21.29 -1.52 9.80
N MET A 704 21.10 -0.24 10.12
CA MET A 704 22.12 0.63 10.72
C MET A 704 21.71 1.12 12.11
N ASP A 705 20.43 1.49 12.26
CA ASP A 705 19.83 1.94 13.51
C ASP A 705 18.43 1.30 13.67
N PRO A 706 18.36 0.08 14.23
CA PRO A 706 17.10 -0.62 14.44
C PRO A 706 16.10 0.15 15.30
N SER A 707 16.57 0.93 16.26
CA SER A 707 15.70 1.71 17.15
C SER A 707 15.03 2.84 16.38
N ALA A 708 15.82 3.65 15.66
CA ALA A 708 15.29 4.77 14.88
C ALA A 708 14.32 4.34 13.76
N ALA A 709 14.42 3.10 13.29
CA ALA A 709 13.57 2.53 12.25
C ALA A 709 12.19 2.05 12.73
N GLN A 710 11.94 2.07 14.04
CA GLN A 710 10.71 1.60 14.64
C GLN A 710 9.56 2.61 14.47
N ALA A 711 8.34 2.07 14.38
CA ALA A 711 7.13 2.83 14.13
C ALA A 711 6.93 3.97 15.14
N GLU A 712 7.11 3.70 16.44
CA GLU A 712 6.99 4.71 17.51
C GLU A 712 7.89 5.93 17.27
N ASN A 713 9.17 5.69 16.99
CA ASN A 713 10.16 6.75 16.75
C ASN A 713 9.85 7.55 15.46
N LEU A 714 9.43 6.86 14.39
CA LEU A 714 9.08 7.51 13.12
C LEU A 714 7.80 8.35 13.25
N VAL A 715 6.82 7.88 14.02
CA VAL A 715 5.58 8.62 14.32
C VAL A 715 5.88 9.85 15.15
N GLN A 716 6.76 9.74 16.17
CA GLN A 716 7.18 10.89 16.97
C GLN A 716 7.84 11.96 16.08
N ARG A 717 8.78 11.56 15.21
CA ARG A 717 9.42 12.48 14.26
C ARG A 717 8.41 13.19 13.36
N PHE A 718 7.40 12.46 12.89
CA PHE A 718 6.33 13.05 12.07
C PHE A 718 5.54 14.12 12.82
N GLN A 719 5.28 13.91 14.12
CA GLN A 719 4.61 14.89 14.97
C GLN A 719 5.47 16.13 15.19
N GLU A 720 6.78 15.95 15.43
CA GLU A 720 7.74 17.05 15.62
C GLU A 720 7.81 17.96 14.40
N VAL A 721 7.96 17.40 13.19
CA VAL A 721 7.99 18.16 11.92
C VAL A 721 6.77 19.07 11.78
N GLN A 722 5.60 18.62 12.24
CA GLN A 722 4.39 19.44 12.17
C GLN A 722 4.29 20.52 13.24
N LEU A 723 4.81 20.28 14.45
CA LEU A 723 4.80 21.26 15.54
C LEU A 723 5.65 22.49 15.21
N TYR A 724 6.80 22.28 14.56
CA TYR A 724 7.71 23.37 14.17
C TYR A 724 7.07 24.35 13.16
N GLU A 725 6.18 23.86 12.28
CA GLU A 725 5.51 24.73 11.29
C GLU A 725 4.29 25.48 11.84
N THR A 726 3.53 24.88 12.77
CA THR A 726 2.44 25.60 13.44
C THR A 726 2.92 26.81 14.24
N ASN A 727 4.16 26.75 14.76
CA ASN A 727 4.79 27.90 15.43
C ASN A 727 5.41 28.89 14.42
N GLY A 728 6.00 28.40 13.33
CA GLY A 728 6.57 29.27 12.28
C GLY A 728 5.55 30.13 11.51
N ASN A 729 4.31 29.64 11.36
CA ASN A 729 3.21 30.41 10.77
C ASN A 729 2.55 31.41 11.74
N ASN A 730 2.76 31.26 13.06
CA ASN A 730 2.31 32.25 14.04
C ASN A 730 3.32 33.38 14.22
N ASP A 731 4.62 33.13 14.02
CA ASP A 731 5.65 34.15 14.12
C ASP A 731 5.76 35.06 12.88
N THR A 732 5.18 34.66 11.74
CA THR A 732 5.12 35.49 10.52
C THR A 732 3.91 36.43 10.47
N LEU A 733 2.97 36.35 11.42
CA LEU A 733 1.82 37.27 11.56
C LEU A 733 2.03 38.35 12.63
N ALA A 734 3.18 38.38 13.30
CA ALA A 734 3.45 39.30 14.41
C ALA A 734 4.54 40.36 14.12
N GLN A 735 4.91 40.57 12.86
CA GLN A 735 5.81 41.67 12.49
C GLN A 735 5.46 42.26 11.12
N GLU A 736 4.55 43.24 11.09
CA GLU A 736 4.74 44.47 10.32
C GLU A 736 4.18 45.66 11.14
N PRO A 737 4.86 46.82 11.13
CA PRO A 737 4.60 47.95 12.03
C PRO A 737 3.32 48.75 11.77
#